data_AF-A0A9P4X4T9-F1
#
_entry.id   AF-A0A9P4X4T9-F1
#
_cell.length_a   1.000
_cell.length_b   1.000
_cell.length_c   1.000
_cell.angle_alpha   90.00
_cell.angle_beta   90.00
_cell.angle_gamma   90.00
#
_symmetry.space_group_name_H-M   'P 1'
#
loop_
_entity.id
_entity.type
_entity.pdbx_description
1 polymer ?
#
loop_
_entity_poly.entity_id
_entity_poly.type
_entity_poly.pdbx_seq_one_letter_code
_entity_poly.pdbx_strand_id
1 'polypeptide(L)'
;MHQSTAIKLHRQGIMADSDVTISKPRGQKSCLNCKNRKIACDRLMPVCSSCKRRKKICSGYDYNLSWPRDGDERRAMTVQVRSQKYRANTFAFLNTSNVDVMLYYETNSQDSLTNNNKKMSVWIPSPTRSPQLPRFGSNKRPIYDTEISSAVRLITSRGDLRQDVCGLLRRMALTDNGVSSLAVRYAMNAISYLYLRMPDEAMMHQMRAVSALQGAIDRIVDPRCRAQAIAASLLLSLYEVLCPSGKTTVWSVHFDGCMTIVKSSYHGRRETDGENTVLLDWVFYHNVLYKFSLQHWQKRTPEMVAIAQRDMLIAKVVSLDHFHTIHSTLGCSLELLEFLSQAIDLIKDRDDPDYLSKSHSHAIYNLEGQIRDMSQQLCSGIDREDYHVVGSRKRYLTIARMYQLAVLIYLDRVVRGSLADSRLSRTSAEEALGLLSNLGFCASLFLAAAALPPGTVAAEDAPQIPLTQQGKGNGQWAYAYRRAEKLVQQMTIEERANITRGYRSDNVCAGNTGSVPRLGWPGMCVHDAGNGVRATDMVNSYPSGIHVGASWDRNLTYERGFYMGKEFKVKGVNVPLGPNAGPLGRTPLGGRNWEGFSVDPYLSGQLNAETIIGMQEAGVIANIKHFIANEQETLRRPYFGVEAVSANIDDKTLHEYYLWPFMDSVHAGVGSVMCSYNRINGTYGCKNDKLMNGILKTELGFEGFVMLDWDAQHDIQSANAGLDMVMPLGGSWGKNLTDAIANGTVPEDRVTDMATRIIAAWYLVGQDGDKFPIPGIGLKELTQPHEQVDARDPASEPVLLEGAIAGHVLVKNDNNALPFRNKLAMISVFGYDATIPRTKNTDLLFSHGYTSSPEMENVALGHEAHFDQAARGGTIVTGGRAGANSPAYIDDPLSAIQRRARKDGTWVNWDLDSFNPDVNAASDACLVFINAIATEGWDREGLHDDFSDGLVKNVASKCANTIVVIHAAGVRLVDQWIEHPNITATIIAHLPGQDSGRALLKLLYGEANFSGKLPYTIAKNESDYSVYAPCTRSSGDDTDPQCDFTEGVYLDYRAFDAKDIAPRFEFGYGLSYTTFGYSSLSIRASKSLHSSKWSGDSLWQHVATVTATITNSGSVSGSEVAQLYLGIPNSPPKQLRGFNKILLSPQESETVRFELTKRDFSVWDVVSQSWVIQEGEYKIFVGASSRDIRLTGSLRVTSD
;
A
#
# COMPACT_ATOMS: atom_id res chain seq x y z
N MET A 1 -15.42 -25.62 50.08
CA MET A 1 -14.86 -26.51 51.12
C MET A 1 -13.36 -26.68 50.85
N HIS A 2 -12.56 -26.32 51.87
CA HIS A 2 -11.13 -26.56 52.20
C HIS A 2 -10.16 -27.27 51.22
N GLN A 3 -9.04 -26.64 50.82
CA GLN A 3 -7.66 -26.55 51.42
C GLN A 3 -6.69 -27.63 50.85
N SER A 4 -5.64 -27.28 50.08
CA SER A 4 -4.21 -27.03 50.45
C SER A 4 -3.52 -28.23 51.17
N THR A 5 -2.27 -28.67 50.92
CA THR A 5 -0.98 -27.94 50.78
C THR A 5 0.19 -28.92 50.47
N ALA A 6 1.18 -28.46 49.67
CA ALA A 6 2.66 -28.63 49.67
C ALA A 6 3.42 -29.97 49.93
N ILE A 7 4.54 -30.15 49.21
CA ILE A 7 5.94 -30.29 49.70
C ILE A 7 6.94 -29.98 48.55
N LYS A 8 8.09 -29.37 48.89
CA LYS A 8 9.16 -28.85 48.01
C LYS A 8 10.55 -29.27 48.57
N LEU A 9 11.57 -29.32 47.69
CA LEU A 9 13.06 -29.28 47.92
C LEU A 9 13.76 -30.62 48.26
N HIS A 10 14.97 -31.02 47.79
CA HIS A 10 16.26 -30.42 47.37
C HIS A 10 17.01 -31.35 46.36
N ARG A 11 17.78 -30.93 45.31
CA ARG A 11 19.15 -30.33 45.13
C ARG A 11 20.36 -31.33 45.08
N GLN A 12 21.20 -31.16 44.03
CA GLN A 12 22.61 -31.65 43.79
C GLN A 12 22.80 -33.15 43.40
N GLY A 13 23.70 -33.62 42.52
CA GLY A 13 24.79 -33.07 41.69
C GLY A 13 25.93 -34.10 41.48
N ILE A 14 26.25 -34.44 40.21
CA ILE A 14 27.60 -34.66 39.61
C ILE A 14 28.43 -35.99 39.82
N MET A 15 28.99 -36.45 38.68
CA MET A 15 30.17 -37.34 38.35
C MET A 15 30.03 -38.87 38.54
N ALA A 16 30.20 -39.70 37.49
CA ALA A 16 31.43 -40.11 36.75
C ALA A 16 32.39 -40.93 37.66
N ASP A 17 33.02 -42.04 37.28
CA ASP A 17 33.77 -42.31 36.05
C ASP A 17 34.32 -43.76 36.03
N SER A 18 34.98 -44.12 34.91
CA SER A 18 36.17 -45.03 34.82
C SER A 18 35.93 -46.56 34.73
N ASP A 19 36.69 -47.41 34.00
CA ASP A 19 37.84 -47.23 33.09
C ASP A 19 38.28 -48.59 32.46
N VAL A 20 39.39 -48.55 31.66
CA VAL A 20 40.41 -49.61 31.39
C VAL A 20 40.24 -50.39 30.07
N THR A 21 40.90 -50.04 28.94
CA THR A 21 42.33 -50.13 28.47
C THR A 21 42.82 -51.47 27.89
N ILE A 22 43.57 -51.42 26.77
CA ILE A 22 44.90 -52.06 26.46
C ILE A 22 45.32 -51.74 24.99
N SER A 23 46.56 -52.06 24.61
CA SER A 23 47.59 -51.26 23.93
C SER A 23 48.06 -51.66 22.49
N LYS A 24 48.84 -50.75 21.88
CA LYS A 24 49.52 -50.63 20.55
C LYS A 24 50.67 -51.68 20.29
N PRO A 25 51.49 -51.71 19.18
CA PRO A 25 51.78 -50.65 18.17
C PRO A 25 52.27 -51.00 16.72
N ARG A 26 52.48 -49.91 15.94
CA ARG A 26 53.39 -49.64 14.79
C ARG A 26 53.02 -50.13 13.37
N GLY A 27 52.69 -49.14 12.53
CA GLY A 27 52.81 -49.23 11.06
C GLY A 27 52.05 -48.11 10.36
N GLN A 28 52.79 -47.17 9.75
CA GLN A 28 52.36 -46.28 8.64
C GLN A 28 50.91 -45.75 8.64
N LYS A 29 50.68 -44.56 9.21
CA LYS A 29 49.41 -43.84 9.02
C LYS A 29 49.39 -43.08 7.70
N SER A 30 48.67 -43.64 6.73
CA SER A 30 47.91 -42.94 5.69
C SER A 30 46.63 -42.37 6.33
N CYS A 31 46.29 -41.11 6.05
CA CYS A 31 44.96 -40.58 6.30
C CYS A 31 44.27 -40.41 4.95
N LEU A 32 43.69 -41.51 4.46
CA LEU A 32 42.49 -41.42 3.63
C LEU A 32 41.30 -41.15 4.57
N ASN A 33 40.33 -40.38 4.06
CA ASN A 33 38.99 -40.11 4.59
C ASN A 33 38.81 -38.88 5.49
N CYS A 34 38.57 -37.74 4.85
CA CYS A 34 37.71 -36.66 5.35
C CYS A 34 36.75 -36.23 4.23
N LYS A 35 36.01 -37.19 3.66
CA LYS A 35 35.14 -36.91 2.49
C LYS A 35 33.69 -36.57 2.82
N ASN A 36 33.27 -36.43 4.08
CA ASN A 36 31.90 -36.01 4.41
C ASN A 36 31.81 -35.28 5.76
N ARG A 37 31.85 -33.94 5.76
CA ARG A 37 31.09 -33.07 6.70
C ARG A 37 31.21 -31.59 6.30
N LYS A 38 30.05 -30.94 6.37
CA LYS A 38 29.78 -29.49 6.42
C LYS A 38 30.77 -28.70 7.31
N ILE A 39 31.08 -27.48 6.86
CA ILE A 39 31.38 -26.22 7.57
C ILE A 39 32.58 -26.19 8.57
N ALA A 40 33.31 -25.06 8.49
CA ALA A 40 34.30 -24.49 9.41
C ALA A 40 35.76 -25.02 9.35
N CYS A 41 36.64 -24.20 8.75
CA CYS A 41 38.01 -24.01 9.22
C CYS A 41 38.12 -22.68 9.98
N ASP A 42 37.26 -22.48 10.98
CA ASP A 42 37.54 -21.48 12.01
C ASP A 42 37.62 -22.15 13.40
N ARG A 43 38.75 -21.83 14.06
CA ARG A 43 39.10 -21.91 15.48
C ARG A 43 39.40 -23.27 16.17
N LEU A 44 40.66 -23.31 16.63
CA LEU A 44 41.35 -24.12 17.65
C LEU A 44 42.02 -25.45 17.20
N MET A 45 43.36 -25.38 17.11
CA MET A 45 44.31 -26.40 16.64
C MET A 45 44.31 -27.72 17.43
N PRO A 46 44.67 -28.85 16.78
CA PRO A 46 45.91 -29.53 17.18
C PRO A 46 46.78 -29.99 16.00
N VAL A 47 48.08 -29.82 16.20
CA VAL A 47 49.16 -30.12 15.26
C VAL A 47 49.19 -31.61 14.91
N CYS A 48 48.84 -31.98 13.67
CA CYS A 48 49.28 -33.26 13.12
C CYS A 48 50.79 -33.18 12.83
N SER A 49 51.60 -33.54 13.82
CA SER A 49 53.07 -33.51 13.82
C SER A 49 53.72 -34.33 12.69
N SER A 50 52.97 -35.26 12.08
CA SER A 50 53.45 -36.06 10.95
C SER A 50 53.48 -35.30 9.61
N CYS A 51 52.61 -34.29 9.41
CA CYS A 51 52.65 -33.44 8.21
C CYS A 51 53.77 -32.39 8.30
N LYS A 52 54.02 -31.83 9.50
CA LYS A 52 55.13 -30.87 9.75
C LYS A 52 56.50 -31.55 9.58
N ARG A 53 56.69 -32.80 10.01
CA ARG A 53 57.98 -33.53 9.87
C ARG A 53 58.32 -34.00 8.45
N ARG A 54 57.33 -34.32 7.62
CA ARG A 54 57.58 -34.84 6.25
C ARG A 54 57.75 -33.75 5.19
N LYS A 55 57.68 -32.46 5.56
CA LYS A 55 57.75 -31.30 4.65
C LYS A 55 56.90 -31.47 3.38
N LYS A 56 55.76 -32.17 3.45
CA LYS A 56 54.88 -32.32 2.29
C LYS A 56 53.97 -31.09 2.16
N ILE A 57 53.92 -30.57 0.94
CA ILE A 57 53.18 -29.39 0.49
C ILE A 57 51.68 -29.73 0.47
N CYS A 58 50.82 -28.81 0.91
CA CYS A 58 49.37 -28.94 0.72
C CYS A 58 49.08 -28.64 -0.76
N SER A 59 48.58 -29.63 -1.50
CA SER A 59 48.16 -29.47 -2.90
C SER A 59 46.64 -29.33 -2.97
N GLY A 60 46.18 -28.20 -3.49
CA GLY A 60 44.80 -27.95 -3.90
C GLY A 60 44.80 -26.87 -4.98
N TYR A 61 43.94 -27.02 -6.00
CA TYR A 61 43.78 -26.06 -7.11
C TYR A 61 45.06 -25.78 -7.94
N ASP A 62 45.83 -26.81 -8.30
CA ASP A 62 46.96 -26.69 -9.25
C ASP A 62 48.14 -25.74 -8.88
N TYR A 63 48.26 -25.31 -7.63
CA TYR A 63 49.39 -24.51 -7.14
C TYR A 63 50.12 -25.14 -5.94
N ASN A 64 51.43 -24.88 -5.82
CA ASN A 64 52.26 -25.29 -4.68
C ASN A 64 52.39 -24.13 -3.67
N LEU A 65 51.77 -24.28 -2.49
CA LEU A 65 51.79 -23.27 -1.42
C LEU A 65 52.75 -23.68 -0.29
N SER A 66 53.60 -22.77 0.18
CA SER A 66 54.48 -23.04 1.32
C SER A 66 53.73 -23.00 2.66
N TRP A 67 54.19 -23.78 3.64
CA TRP A 67 53.75 -23.62 5.03
C TRP A 67 54.27 -22.28 5.60
N PRO A 68 53.49 -21.58 6.45
CA PRO A 68 53.97 -20.39 7.16
C PRO A 68 55.20 -20.74 8.02
N ARG A 69 56.16 -19.82 8.15
CA ARG A 69 57.29 -20.00 9.08
C ARG A 69 56.87 -19.50 10.46
N ASP A 70 57.44 -20.08 11.52
CA ASP A 70 57.08 -19.71 12.89
C ASP A 70 57.34 -18.20 13.09
N GLY A 71 56.27 -17.43 13.36
CA GLY A 71 56.27 -15.97 13.53
C GLY A 71 55.83 -15.14 12.32
N ASP A 72 55.59 -15.73 11.14
CA ASP A 72 55.03 -15.04 9.96
C ASP A 72 53.87 -15.83 9.37
N GLU A 73 52.67 -15.24 9.42
CA GLU A 73 51.41 -15.89 9.01
C GLU A 73 51.25 -15.98 7.48
N ARG A 74 52.16 -15.37 6.70
CA ARG A 74 52.10 -15.31 5.24
C ARG A 74 52.62 -16.60 4.58
N ARG A 75 51.98 -17.03 3.47
CA ARG A 75 52.40 -18.17 2.65
C ARG A 75 52.98 -17.70 1.32
N ALA A 76 54.02 -18.36 0.82
CA ALA A 76 54.62 -18.09 -0.48
C ALA A 76 54.10 -19.07 -1.54
N MET A 77 53.88 -18.57 -2.75
CA MET A 77 53.52 -19.36 -3.93
C MET A 77 54.66 -19.35 -4.94
N THR A 78 54.97 -20.50 -5.54
CA THR A 78 56.01 -20.62 -6.57
C THR A 78 55.40 -21.09 -7.88
N VAL A 79 55.67 -20.40 -8.99
CA VAL A 79 55.17 -20.73 -10.33
C VAL A 79 56.35 -21.09 -11.23
N GLN A 80 56.32 -22.26 -11.90
CA GLN A 80 57.30 -22.59 -12.95
C GLN A 80 56.82 -22.12 -14.31
N VAL A 81 57.55 -21.20 -14.93
CA VAL A 81 57.27 -20.69 -16.29
C VAL A 81 58.19 -21.41 -17.28
N ARG A 82 57.63 -22.08 -18.30
CA ARG A 82 58.39 -22.66 -19.44
C ARG A 82 58.49 -21.63 -20.58
N SER A 83 59.72 -21.31 -20.98
CA SER A 83 60.16 -20.52 -22.16
C SER A 83 59.89 -19.00 -22.11
N GLN A 84 60.78 -18.08 -22.52
CA GLN A 84 62.21 -18.12 -22.89
C GLN A 84 62.83 -16.75 -22.52
N LYS A 85 64.04 -16.77 -21.94
CA LYS A 85 64.98 -15.65 -21.74
C LYS A 85 64.47 -14.38 -21.03
N TYR A 86 64.13 -14.47 -19.74
CA TYR A 86 64.59 -13.49 -18.74
C TYR A 86 64.78 -14.23 -17.41
N ARG A 87 65.91 -13.99 -16.73
CA ARG A 87 66.32 -14.70 -15.51
C ARG A 87 65.30 -14.46 -14.40
N ALA A 88 64.78 -15.56 -13.86
CA ALA A 88 63.86 -15.59 -12.74
C ALA A 88 64.51 -15.00 -11.48
N ASN A 89 63.80 -14.07 -10.84
CA ASN A 89 63.84 -13.82 -9.39
C ASN A 89 62.58 -13.02 -9.04
N THR A 90 61.48 -13.71 -8.74
CA THR A 90 60.28 -13.09 -8.20
C THR A 90 59.65 -14.04 -7.19
N PHE A 91 59.95 -13.82 -5.91
CA PHE A 91 59.01 -14.16 -4.86
C PHE A 91 58.04 -12.99 -4.74
N ALA A 92 56.73 -13.25 -4.85
CA ALA A 92 55.70 -12.28 -4.54
C ALA A 92 54.97 -12.76 -3.27
N PHE A 93 54.95 -11.91 -2.24
CA PHE A 93 54.13 -12.14 -1.06
C PHE A 93 52.76 -11.52 -1.30
N LEU A 94 51.69 -12.32 -1.19
CA LEU A 94 50.31 -11.82 -1.19
C LEU A 94 49.94 -11.36 0.22
N ASN A 95 49.46 -10.14 0.34
CA ASN A 95 48.78 -9.64 1.53
C ASN A 95 47.30 -9.53 1.19
N THR A 96 46.55 -10.60 1.42
CA THR A 96 45.09 -10.64 1.27
C THR A 96 44.50 -10.79 2.67
N SER A 97 43.67 -9.84 3.10
CA SER A 97 42.94 -9.96 4.36
C SER A 97 41.77 -10.93 4.17
N ASN A 98 41.26 -11.53 5.24
CA ASN A 98 40.13 -12.50 5.21
C ASN A 98 38.86 -11.97 4.49
N VAL A 99 38.75 -10.66 4.25
CA VAL A 99 37.61 -10.04 3.56
C VAL A 99 37.62 -10.34 2.06
N ASP A 100 38.77 -10.54 1.43
CA ASP A 100 38.87 -10.70 -0.03
C ASP A 100 38.37 -12.08 -0.54
N VAL A 101 38.16 -13.04 0.37
CA VAL A 101 37.72 -14.41 0.01
C VAL A 101 36.20 -14.59 0.19
N MET A 102 35.55 -13.78 1.04
CA MET A 102 34.10 -13.88 1.31
C MET A 102 33.21 -13.37 0.16
N LEU A 103 33.75 -12.63 -0.81
CA LEU A 103 33.02 -12.20 -2.01
C LEU A 103 32.91 -13.30 -3.10
N TYR A 104 33.44 -14.49 -2.85
CA TYR A 104 33.28 -15.66 -3.71
C TYR A 104 32.54 -16.76 -2.92
N TYR A 105 31.22 -16.66 -2.77
CA TYR A 105 30.23 -17.75 -2.97
C TYR A 105 28.84 -17.38 -2.41
N GLU A 106 27.88 -17.11 -3.31
CA GLU A 106 26.50 -17.64 -3.39
C GLU A 106 25.75 -16.87 -4.50
N THR A 107 24.96 -17.44 -5.40
CA THR A 107 25.04 -18.62 -6.27
C THR A 107 24.01 -18.36 -7.37
N ASN A 108 24.25 -18.77 -8.62
CA ASN A 108 23.13 -19.23 -9.45
C ASN A 108 23.61 -20.38 -10.34
N SER A 109 23.17 -21.57 -9.97
CA SER A 109 22.97 -22.67 -10.89
C SER A 109 21.71 -22.42 -11.72
N GLN A 110 21.68 -23.10 -12.87
CA GLN A 110 20.55 -23.33 -13.78
C GLN A 110 20.46 -22.37 -14.98
N ASP A 111 20.95 -22.85 -16.13
CA ASP A 111 20.02 -23.52 -17.03
C ASP A 111 20.72 -24.56 -17.91
N SER A 112 20.00 -25.62 -18.24
CA SER A 112 20.54 -26.79 -18.96
C SER A 112 20.31 -26.70 -20.47
N LEU A 113 21.22 -27.38 -21.21
CA LEU A 113 21.07 -27.93 -22.56
C LEU A 113 21.57 -27.11 -23.78
N THR A 114 22.62 -27.68 -24.37
CA THR A 114 22.95 -27.76 -25.81
C THR A 114 23.05 -26.49 -26.66
N ASN A 115 24.28 -26.20 -27.08
CA ASN A 115 24.71 -25.47 -28.29
C ASN A 115 24.03 -24.13 -28.62
N ASN A 116 24.66 -23.02 -28.21
CA ASN A 116 25.40 -22.20 -29.18
C ASN A 116 26.29 -21.13 -28.51
N ASN A 117 27.43 -20.90 -29.14
CA ASN A 117 28.57 -20.07 -28.74
C ASN A 117 28.24 -18.66 -28.20
N LYS A 118 28.91 -18.26 -27.11
CA LYS A 118 29.69 -17.01 -27.01
C LYS A 118 30.56 -16.95 -25.73
N LYS A 119 31.88 -17.15 -25.90
CA LYS A 119 32.97 -16.99 -24.91
C LYS A 119 32.97 -15.61 -24.24
N MET A 120 33.21 -15.53 -22.93
CA MET A 120 33.72 -14.30 -22.28
C MET A 120 35.08 -14.61 -21.67
N SER A 121 36.11 -14.06 -22.29
CA SER A 121 37.49 -14.07 -21.82
C SER A 121 37.74 -12.84 -20.95
N VAL A 122 38.48 -13.04 -19.85
CA VAL A 122 39.03 -12.00 -18.97
C VAL A 122 40.34 -11.45 -19.57
N TRP A 123 40.62 -10.16 -19.42
CA TRP A 123 41.95 -9.58 -19.73
C TRP A 123 42.50 -8.76 -18.54
N ILE A 124 43.79 -8.98 -18.27
CA ILE A 124 44.65 -8.47 -17.15
C ILE A 124 45.79 -7.64 -17.81
N PRO A 125 46.39 -6.62 -17.14
CA PRO A 125 46.96 -5.43 -17.78
C PRO A 125 48.42 -5.58 -18.23
N SER A 126 48.87 -4.73 -19.16
CA SER A 126 50.30 -4.51 -19.44
C SER A 126 50.57 -3.10 -19.98
N PRO A 127 51.71 -2.47 -19.63
CA PRO A 127 52.02 -1.07 -19.89
C PRO A 127 52.63 -0.87 -21.28
N THR A 128 52.57 0.37 -21.78
CA THR A 128 53.18 0.93 -23.01
C THR A 128 52.29 1.03 -24.26
N ARG A 129 52.26 2.28 -24.78
CA ARG A 129 51.77 2.80 -26.07
C ARG A 129 50.26 2.88 -26.30
N SER A 130 49.77 4.11 -26.35
CA SER A 130 48.55 4.51 -27.07
C SER A 130 48.63 4.09 -28.54
N PRO A 131 47.57 3.45 -29.08
CA PRO A 131 46.96 4.01 -30.28
C PRO A 131 45.43 3.89 -30.30
N GLN A 132 44.87 4.57 -31.30
CA GLN A 132 43.46 4.71 -31.68
C GLN A 132 42.56 3.48 -31.48
N LEU A 133 41.31 3.78 -31.13
CA LEU A 133 40.20 2.85 -30.98
C LEU A 133 39.84 2.14 -32.29
N PRO A 134 39.76 0.80 -32.32
CA PRO A 134 38.90 0.11 -33.26
C PRO A 134 37.50 -0.06 -32.64
N ARG A 135 36.48 0.39 -33.38
CA ARG A 135 35.07 0.05 -33.12
C ARG A 135 34.83 -1.44 -33.41
N PHE A 136 34.10 -2.12 -32.52
CA PHE A 136 33.22 -3.31 -32.69
C PHE A 136 32.94 -3.80 -31.24
N GLY A 137 31.79 -4.30 -30.77
CA GLY A 137 30.48 -4.67 -31.28
C GLY A 137 29.74 -5.32 -30.09
N SER A 138 28.41 -5.25 -30.08
CA SER A 138 27.44 -5.66 -29.05
C SER A 138 27.77 -6.86 -28.12
N ASN A 139 27.40 -6.68 -26.85
CA ASN A 139 27.14 -7.66 -25.77
C ASN A 139 28.35 -8.27 -25.03
N LYS A 140 28.72 -7.62 -23.90
CA LYS A 140 29.07 -8.22 -22.58
C LYS A 140 29.51 -7.11 -21.59
N ARG A 141 28.80 -6.96 -20.45
CA ARG A 141 29.17 -6.05 -19.34
C ARG A 141 30.13 -6.76 -18.37
N PRO A 142 31.19 -6.10 -17.86
CA PRO A 142 32.10 -6.68 -16.86
C PRO A 142 31.48 -6.67 -15.45
N ILE A 143 31.83 -7.64 -14.61
CA ILE A 143 31.21 -7.97 -13.30
C ILE A 143 31.36 -6.89 -12.20
N TYR A 144 32.19 -5.86 -12.39
CA TYR A 144 32.28 -4.72 -11.45
C TYR A 144 31.21 -3.63 -11.67
N ASP A 145 30.25 -3.87 -12.56
CA ASP A 145 29.29 -2.85 -13.03
C ASP A 145 27.97 -2.81 -12.23
N THR A 146 27.82 -3.65 -11.21
CA THR A 146 26.59 -3.73 -10.40
C THR A 146 26.75 -3.12 -9.02
N GLU A 147 27.83 -3.38 -8.28
CA GLU A 147 27.93 -2.94 -6.88
C GLU A 147 28.57 -1.56 -6.68
N ILE A 148 29.57 -1.17 -7.48
CA ILE A 148 30.06 0.22 -7.49
C ILE A 148 29.02 1.17 -8.10
N SER A 149 28.08 0.61 -8.88
CA SER A 149 27.14 1.37 -9.68
C SER A 149 26.02 2.01 -8.86
N SER A 150 25.49 1.39 -7.81
CA SER A 150 24.23 1.88 -7.22
C SER A 150 24.38 3.23 -6.51
N ALA A 151 25.42 3.38 -5.69
CA ALA A 151 25.67 4.62 -4.95
C ALA A 151 26.29 5.74 -5.80
N VAL A 152 27.02 5.38 -6.87
CA VAL A 152 27.69 6.35 -7.76
C VAL A 152 26.81 6.70 -8.97
N ARG A 153 25.86 5.85 -9.37
CA ARG A 153 24.77 6.18 -10.32
C ARG A 153 23.79 7.20 -9.76
N LEU A 154 23.69 7.32 -8.43
CA LEU A 154 22.95 8.40 -7.78
C LEU A 154 23.47 9.80 -8.14
N ILE A 155 24.67 9.90 -8.74
CA ILE A 155 25.34 11.16 -9.03
C ILE A 155 25.48 11.44 -10.54
N THR A 156 25.30 10.45 -11.44
CA THR A 156 25.32 10.73 -12.89
C THR A 156 24.38 9.82 -13.69
N SER A 157 23.55 10.43 -14.53
CA SER A 157 22.63 9.72 -15.41
C SER A 157 23.25 9.48 -16.79
N ARG A 158 23.40 8.20 -17.17
CA ARG A 158 23.45 7.66 -18.55
C ARG A 158 24.46 8.30 -19.53
N GLY A 159 25.73 8.40 -19.16
CA GLY A 159 26.85 8.64 -20.10
C GLY A 159 27.70 7.40 -20.36
N ASP A 160 28.43 7.37 -21.47
CA ASP A 160 29.47 6.35 -21.73
C ASP A 160 30.51 6.36 -20.60
N LEU A 161 30.73 5.21 -19.94
CA LEU A 161 31.61 4.96 -18.78
C LEU A 161 33.08 5.40 -18.99
N ARG A 162 33.43 5.90 -20.17
CA ARG A 162 34.76 6.43 -20.50
C ARG A 162 34.93 7.91 -20.16
N GLN A 163 33.86 8.71 -20.15
CA GLN A 163 33.94 10.18 -20.01
C GLN A 163 33.11 10.79 -18.87
N ASP A 164 32.38 9.99 -18.09
CA ASP A 164 31.62 10.47 -16.94
C ASP A 164 32.42 10.46 -15.61
N VAL A 165 31.92 11.16 -14.59
CA VAL A 165 32.53 11.24 -13.24
C VAL A 165 32.69 9.85 -12.63
N CYS A 166 31.77 8.92 -12.89
CA CYS A 166 31.83 7.55 -12.40
C CYS A 166 33.02 6.76 -12.97
N GLY A 167 33.21 6.84 -14.28
CA GLY A 167 34.34 6.26 -14.99
C GLY A 167 35.66 6.87 -14.53
N LEU A 168 35.66 8.18 -14.27
CA LEU A 168 36.81 8.90 -13.71
C LEU A 168 37.16 8.43 -12.29
N LEU A 169 36.19 8.41 -11.37
CA LEU A 169 36.39 7.97 -9.98
C LEU A 169 36.85 6.52 -9.91
N ARG A 170 36.29 5.66 -10.76
CA ARG A 170 36.71 4.25 -10.86
C ARG A 170 38.13 4.11 -11.40
N ARG A 171 38.52 4.90 -12.41
CA ARG A 171 39.92 4.94 -12.87
C ARG A 171 40.81 5.41 -11.74
N MET A 172 40.48 6.53 -11.09
CA MET A 172 41.23 7.09 -9.97
C MET A 172 41.40 6.10 -8.81
N ALA A 173 40.37 5.34 -8.46
CA ALA A 173 40.40 4.33 -7.40
C ALA A 173 41.19 3.08 -7.77
N LEU A 174 41.32 2.76 -9.06
CA LEU A 174 41.96 1.55 -9.59
C LEU A 174 43.32 1.81 -10.27
N THR A 175 43.76 3.07 -10.32
CA THR A 175 44.96 3.48 -11.07
C THR A 175 46.22 2.80 -10.51
N ASP A 176 46.36 2.75 -9.20
CA ASP A 176 47.47 2.10 -8.50
C ASP A 176 47.07 1.73 -7.05
N ASN A 177 48.03 1.20 -6.28
CA ASN A 177 47.89 0.92 -4.84
C ASN A 177 48.50 2.03 -3.96
N GLY A 178 48.69 3.22 -4.52
CA GLY A 178 49.15 4.40 -3.80
C GLY A 178 48.10 4.89 -2.80
N VAL A 179 48.55 5.64 -1.79
CA VAL A 179 47.70 6.09 -0.68
C VAL A 179 46.51 6.93 -1.16
N SER A 180 46.70 7.75 -2.20
CA SER A 180 45.65 8.59 -2.82
C SER A 180 44.58 7.77 -3.55
N SER A 181 44.97 6.73 -4.30
CA SER A 181 44.05 5.79 -4.97
C SER A 181 43.27 4.94 -3.95
N LEU A 182 43.94 4.52 -2.87
CA LEU A 182 43.32 3.82 -1.75
C LEU A 182 42.30 4.70 -1.00
N ALA A 183 42.57 5.99 -0.84
CA ALA A 183 41.63 6.93 -0.22
C ALA A 183 40.31 7.00 -1.00
N VAL A 184 40.36 7.13 -2.33
CA VAL A 184 39.17 7.12 -3.20
C VAL A 184 38.44 5.80 -3.08
N ARG A 185 39.17 4.67 -3.11
CA ARG A 185 38.57 3.33 -3.04
C ARG A 185 37.87 3.06 -1.71
N TYR A 186 38.48 3.41 -0.59
CA TYR A 186 37.85 3.25 0.73
C TYR A 186 36.64 4.16 0.90
N ALA A 187 36.68 5.39 0.38
CA ALA A 187 35.53 6.30 0.41
C ALA A 187 34.35 5.75 -0.41
N MET A 188 34.60 5.19 -1.60
CA MET A 188 33.55 4.54 -2.41
C MET A 188 32.94 3.32 -1.69
N ASN A 189 33.77 2.50 -1.04
CA ASN A 189 33.29 1.33 -0.30
C ASN A 189 32.45 1.75 0.93
N ALA A 190 32.86 2.81 1.63
CA ALA A 190 32.10 3.33 2.76
C ALA A 190 30.67 3.71 2.33
N ILE A 191 30.50 4.48 1.25
CA ILE A 191 29.18 4.86 0.72
C ILE A 191 28.39 3.63 0.28
N SER A 192 29.05 2.65 -0.34
CA SER A 192 28.40 1.43 -0.81
C SER A 192 27.82 0.60 0.34
N TYR A 193 28.60 0.39 1.42
CA TYR A 193 28.12 -0.32 2.61
C TYR A 193 27.07 0.48 3.38
N LEU A 194 27.16 1.81 3.38
CA LEU A 194 26.12 2.68 3.95
C LEU A 194 24.78 2.49 3.22
N TYR A 195 24.81 2.44 1.89
CA TYR A 195 23.62 2.20 1.06
C TYR A 195 23.03 0.80 1.27
N LEU A 196 23.89 -0.22 1.46
CA LEU A 196 23.49 -1.58 1.79
C LEU A 196 23.00 -1.74 3.25
N ARG A 197 22.89 -0.64 4.01
CA ARG A 197 22.49 -0.60 5.42
C ARG A 197 23.36 -1.45 6.33
N MET A 198 24.66 -1.50 6.05
CA MET A 198 25.70 -2.16 6.86
C MET A 198 26.57 -1.09 7.55
N PRO A 199 26.09 -0.46 8.64
CA PRO A 199 26.67 0.77 9.19
C PRO A 199 28.05 0.56 9.82
N ASP A 200 28.33 -0.62 10.37
CA ASP A 200 29.62 -0.91 11.03
C ASP A 200 30.75 -1.06 10.01
N GLU A 201 30.48 -1.74 8.89
CA GLU A 201 31.38 -1.89 7.75
C GLU A 201 31.58 -0.57 7.02
N ALA A 202 30.51 0.20 6.85
CA ALA A 202 30.54 1.55 6.29
C ALA A 202 31.47 2.47 7.09
N MET A 203 31.31 2.50 8.42
CA MET A 203 32.12 3.32 9.32
C MET A 203 33.58 2.85 9.36
N MET A 204 33.84 1.54 9.32
CA MET A 204 35.20 1.01 9.23
C MET A 204 35.92 1.47 7.95
N HIS A 205 35.23 1.44 6.80
CA HIS A 205 35.79 1.87 5.53
C HIS A 205 35.95 3.40 5.46
N GLN A 206 35.05 4.16 6.09
CA GLN A 206 35.18 5.60 6.25
C GLN A 206 36.44 5.97 7.04
N MET A 207 36.70 5.33 8.18
CA MET A 207 37.91 5.59 8.99
C MET A 207 39.20 5.30 8.21
N ARG A 208 39.20 4.23 7.41
CA ARG A 208 40.34 3.87 6.53
C ARG A 208 40.53 4.89 5.40
N ALA A 209 39.44 5.41 4.83
CA ALA A 209 39.47 6.44 3.80
C ALA A 209 40.04 7.76 4.34
N VAL A 210 39.60 8.21 5.53
CA VAL A 210 40.12 9.42 6.18
C VAL A 210 41.61 9.29 6.47
N SER A 211 42.05 8.15 7.01
CA SER A 211 43.48 7.90 7.28
C SER A 211 44.33 7.91 6.02
N ALA A 212 43.85 7.30 4.94
CA ALA A 212 44.53 7.32 3.64
C ALA A 212 44.54 8.74 3.03
N LEU A 213 43.43 9.48 3.10
CA LEU A 213 43.35 10.85 2.60
C LEU A 213 44.35 11.77 3.31
N GLN A 214 44.48 11.66 4.64
CA GLN A 214 45.47 12.44 5.40
C GLN A 214 46.90 12.16 4.90
N GLY A 215 47.25 10.89 4.72
CA GLY A 215 48.57 10.50 4.20
C GLY A 215 48.81 10.89 2.73
N ALA A 216 47.74 11.12 1.96
CA ALA A 216 47.81 11.62 0.58
C ALA A 216 48.02 13.15 0.53
N ILE A 217 47.35 13.90 1.42
CA ILE A 217 47.45 15.37 1.52
C ILE A 217 48.88 15.79 1.87
N ASP A 218 49.53 15.08 2.78
CA ASP A 218 50.92 15.36 3.21
C ASP A 218 51.97 15.15 2.09
N ARG A 219 51.59 14.57 0.93
CA ARG A 219 52.49 14.20 -0.18
C ARG A 219 52.14 14.84 -1.54
N ILE A 220 51.35 15.92 -1.55
CA ILE A 220 50.66 16.55 -2.72
C ILE A 220 51.53 17.08 -3.90
N VAL A 221 52.78 16.66 -4.06
CA VAL A 221 53.66 17.19 -5.13
C VAL A 221 53.28 16.67 -6.55
N ASP A 222 52.65 15.50 -6.71
CA ASP A 222 52.22 14.95 -8.03
C ASP A 222 50.76 15.36 -8.39
N PRO A 223 50.49 15.95 -9.57
CA PRO A 223 49.15 16.30 -10.05
C PRO A 223 48.12 15.16 -10.03
N ARG A 224 48.54 13.91 -10.23
CA ARG A 224 47.65 12.73 -10.23
C ARG A 224 47.13 12.39 -8.82
N CYS A 225 47.99 12.57 -7.82
CA CYS A 225 47.62 12.40 -6.41
C CYS A 225 46.66 13.49 -5.93
N ARG A 226 46.75 14.71 -6.48
CA ARG A 226 45.86 15.84 -6.13
C ARG A 226 44.43 15.58 -6.55
N ALA A 227 44.22 15.15 -7.79
CA ALA A 227 42.89 14.87 -8.31
C ALA A 227 42.22 13.71 -7.55
N GLN A 228 42.99 12.68 -7.18
CA GLN A 228 42.52 11.58 -6.32
C GLN A 228 42.21 12.03 -4.89
N ALA A 229 43.02 12.92 -4.30
CA ALA A 229 42.75 13.47 -2.97
C ALA A 229 41.49 14.35 -2.94
N ILE A 230 41.29 15.19 -3.98
CA ILE A 230 40.06 15.97 -4.17
C ILE A 230 38.86 15.03 -4.28
N ALA A 231 38.94 14.01 -5.14
CA ALA A 231 37.88 13.01 -5.30
C ALA A 231 37.53 12.27 -4.00
N ALA A 232 38.54 11.81 -3.24
CA ALA A 232 38.33 11.11 -1.97
C ALA A 232 37.71 12.01 -0.90
N SER A 233 38.14 13.28 -0.82
CA SER A 233 37.59 14.28 0.10
C SER A 233 36.11 14.61 -0.20
N LEU A 234 35.76 14.70 -1.48
CA LEU A 234 34.38 14.94 -1.91
C LEU A 234 33.47 13.73 -1.63
N LEU A 235 33.96 12.50 -1.87
CA LEU A 235 33.21 11.28 -1.54
C LEU A 235 32.98 11.13 -0.02
N LEU A 236 33.96 11.46 0.81
CA LEU A 236 33.78 11.45 2.27
C LEU A 236 32.79 12.53 2.75
N SER A 237 32.77 13.68 2.07
CA SER A 237 31.78 14.73 2.34
C SER A 237 30.36 14.25 2.00
N LEU A 238 30.20 13.50 0.91
CA LEU A 238 28.93 12.89 0.53
C LEU A 238 28.49 11.77 1.49
N TYR A 239 29.43 10.93 1.93
CA TYR A 239 29.16 9.90 2.93
C TYR A 239 28.53 10.49 4.21
N GLU A 240 29.06 11.61 4.71
CA GLU A 240 28.53 12.31 5.88
C GLU A 240 27.11 12.88 5.66
N VAL A 241 26.81 13.38 4.45
CA VAL A 241 25.46 13.86 4.10
C VAL A 241 24.44 12.72 4.09
N LEU A 242 24.86 11.53 3.69
CA LEU A 242 24.02 10.33 3.59
C LEU A 242 23.90 9.56 4.92
N CYS A 243 24.76 9.84 5.90
CA CYS A 243 24.79 9.13 7.18
C CYS A 243 23.72 9.67 8.17
N PRO A 244 22.78 8.83 8.67
CA PRO A 244 21.66 9.31 9.50
C PRO A 244 22.01 9.71 10.95
N SER A 245 23.24 9.46 11.44
CA SER A 245 23.55 9.50 12.89
C SER A 245 23.97 10.87 13.48
N GLY A 246 23.84 11.96 12.74
CA GLY A 246 23.58 13.29 13.34
C GLY A 246 24.70 13.94 14.19
N LYS A 247 25.97 13.91 13.77
CA LYS A 247 26.99 14.88 14.23
C LYS A 247 27.74 15.48 13.04
N THR A 248 27.19 16.54 12.45
CA THR A 248 27.63 17.21 11.22
C THR A 248 28.92 18.05 11.35
N THR A 249 29.67 17.92 12.45
CA THR A 249 30.84 18.77 12.73
C THR A 249 32.08 18.49 11.86
N VAL A 250 32.10 17.41 11.07
CA VAL A 250 33.28 17.01 10.27
C VAL A 250 33.16 17.43 8.79
N TRP A 251 31.95 17.80 8.32
CA TRP A 251 31.71 18.19 6.92
C TRP A 251 32.46 19.45 6.51
N SER A 252 32.49 20.47 7.38
CA SER A 252 33.25 21.71 7.14
C SER A 252 34.74 21.44 7.01
N VAL A 253 35.30 20.51 7.79
CA VAL A 253 36.75 20.20 7.80
C VAL A 253 37.18 19.55 6.49
N HIS A 254 36.39 18.62 5.95
CA HIS A 254 36.71 17.96 4.69
C HIS A 254 36.52 18.87 3.47
N PHE A 255 35.46 19.68 3.45
CA PHE A 255 35.20 20.62 2.36
C PHE A 255 36.18 21.81 2.35
N ASP A 256 36.53 22.36 3.52
CA ASP A 256 37.51 23.44 3.65
C ASP A 256 38.94 22.95 3.32
N GLY A 257 39.24 21.69 3.63
CA GLY A 257 40.44 20.98 3.14
C GLY A 257 40.46 20.84 1.61
N CYS A 258 39.34 20.41 0.99
CA CYS A 258 39.19 20.36 -0.46
C CYS A 258 39.36 21.74 -1.10
N MET A 259 38.79 22.79 -0.50
CA MET A 259 38.91 24.15 -1.01
C MET A 259 40.30 24.74 -0.84
N THR A 260 41.01 24.37 0.22
CA THR A 260 42.42 24.72 0.41
C THR A 260 43.30 24.05 -0.63
N ILE A 261 43.04 22.79 -0.98
CA ILE A 261 43.76 22.05 -2.05
C ILE A 261 43.48 22.67 -3.43
N VAL A 262 42.23 23.05 -3.72
CA VAL A 262 41.85 23.70 -4.98
C VAL A 262 42.44 25.10 -5.09
N LYS A 263 42.31 25.94 -4.04
CA LYS A 263 42.87 27.31 -4.00
C LYS A 263 44.40 27.31 -4.10
N SER A 264 45.09 26.40 -3.42
CA SER A 264 46.55 26.25 -3.54
C SER A 264 47.01 25.72 -4.91
N SER A 265 46.13 25.04 -5.66
CA SER A 265 46.41 24.50 -6.99
C SER A 265 46.13 25.49 -8.14
N TYR A 266 45.37 26.56 -7.89
CA TYR A 266 44.83 27.47 -8.92
C TYR A 266 45.54 28.82 -9.06
N HIS A 267 46.62 29.07 -8.30
CA HIS A 267 47.48 30.21 -8.58
C HIS A 267 48.34 29.96 -9.83
N GLY A 268 47.78 30.26 -11.01
CA GLY A 268 48.59 30.69 -12.16
C GLY A 268 48.53 29.90 -13.47
N ARG A 269 47.52 29.07 -13.74
CA ARG A 269 47.32 28.53 -15.12
C ARG A 269 45.84 28.61 -15.53
N ARG A 270 45.58 29.32 -16.63
CA ARG A 270 44.24 29.58 -17.22
C ARG A 270 43.72 28.47 -18.13
N GLU A 271 44.49 27.41 -18.35
CA GLU A 271 44.08 26.29 -19.18
C GLU A 271 44.19 25.01 -18.35
N THR A 272 43.04 24.51 -17.90
CA THR A 272 42.93 23.15 -17.38
C THR A 272 42.20 22.31 -18.40
N ASP A 273 42.94 21.36 -18.98
CA ASP A 273 42.41 20.34 -19.89
C ASP A 273 42.18 19.02 -19.14
N GLY A 274 41.10 18.34 -19.52
CA GLY A 274 40.81 16.96 -19.13
C GLY A 274 40.12 16.78 -17.78
N GLU A 275 40.49 15.71 -17.07
CA GLU A 275 39.79 15.19 -15.87
C GLU A 275 39.66 16.17 -14.69
N ASN A 276 40.52 17.20 -14.64
CA ASN A 276 40.48 18.24 -13.60
C ASN A 276 39.30 19.22 -13.78
N THR A 277 38.93 19.56 -15.01
CA THR A 277 37.86 20.52 -15.31
C THR A 277 36.50 20.01 -14.82
N VAL A 278 36.25 18.72 -15.03
CA VAL A 278 35.04 18.03 -14.53
C VAL A 278 34.99 18.02 -13.00
N LEU A 279 36.12 17.85 -12.32
CA LEU A 279 36.18 17.89 -10.85
C LEU A 279 35.97 19.32 -10.30
N LEU A 280 36.32 20.36 -11.05
CA LEU A 280 36.18 21.74 -10.62
C LEU A 280 34.79 22.30 -10.85
N ASP A 281 34.15 21.96 -11.96
CA ASP A 281 32.72 22.22 -12.17
C ASP A 281 31.90 21.61 -11.04
N TRP A 282 32.31 20.42 -10.56
CA TRP A 282 31.70 19.75 -9.42
C TRP A 282 31.97 20.46 -8.08
N VAL A 283 33.17 21.00 -7.86
CA VAL A 283 33.53 21.81 -6.67
C VAL A 283 32.78 23.14 -6.64
N PHE A 284 32.65 23.83 -7.78
CA PHE A 284 31.93 25.10 -7.89
C PHE A 284 30.43 24.94 -7.64
N TYR A 285 29.80 23.89 -8.19
CA TYR A 285 28.41 23.52 -7.93
C TYR A 285 28.16 23.28 -6.42
N HIS A 286 29.05 22.54 -5.74
CA HIS A 286 28.90 22.27 -4.31
C HIS A 286 29.25 23.48 -3.42
N ASN A 287 30.08 24.42 -3.86
CA ASN A 287 30.35 25.68 -3.16
C ASN A 287 29.10 26.59 -3.11
N VAL A 288 28.33 26.62 -4.20
CA VAL A 288 27.04 27.33 -4.27
C VAL A 288 25.99 26.64 -3.39
N LEU A 289 25.89 25.31 -3.45
CA LEU A 289 25.02 24.54 -2.56
C LEU A 289 25.43 24.65 -1.09
N TYR A 290 26.72 24.73 -0.78
CA TYR A 290 27.25 24.93 0.57
C TYR A 290 26.73 26.23 1.20
N LYS A 291 26.77 27.34 0.46
CA LYS A 291 26.23 28.64 0.88
C LYS A 291 24.71 28.64 0.98
N PHE A 292 24.03 27.95 0.06
CA PHE A 292 22.60 27.70 0.17
C PHE A 292 22.29 26.81 1.39
N SER A 293 23.21 25.92 1.79
CA SER A 293 22.90 24.84 2.72
C SER A 293 22.94 25.24 4.20
N LEU A 294 23.87 26.08 4.62
CA LEU A 294 24.14 26.27 6.05
C LEU A 294 23.03 27.02 6.80
N GLN A 295 22.28 27.91 6.15
CA GLN A 295 21.09 28.53 6.75
C GLN A 295 19.78 27.87 6.30
N HIS A 296 19.72 27.34 5.08
CA HIS A 296 18.48 26.75 4.57
C HIS A 296 18.26 25.30 5.04
N TRP A 297 19.30 24.57 5.47
CA TRP A 297 19.20 23.14 5.81
C TRP A 297 19.20 22.84 7.32
N GLN A 298 19.28 23.86 8.19
CA GLN A 298 19.04 23.65 9.62
C GLN A 298 17.58 23.28 9.93
N LYS A 299 16.66 23.46 8.98
CA LYS A 299 15.29 22.92 9.00
C LYS A 299 14.91 22.41 7.62
N ARG A 300 15.24 21.15 7.33
CA ARG A 300 14.80 20.50 6.07
C ARG A 300 13.28 20.37 6.08
N THR A 301 12.59 20.89 5.07
CA THR A 301 11.19 20.53 4.83
C THR A 301 11.12 19.30 3.90
N PRO A 302 10.03 18.51 3.97
CA PRO A 302 9.83 17.33 3.13
C PRO A 302 9.94 17.61 1.62
N GLU A 303 9.55 18.80 1.17
CA GLU A 303 9.64 19.21 -0.24
C GLU A 303 11.10 19.32 -0.72
N MET A 304 12.02 19.76 0.14
CA MET A 304 13.44 19.91 -0.21
C MET A 304 14.14 18.55 -0.35
N VAL A 305 13.67 17.55 0.42
CA VAL A 305 14.12 16.16 0.31
C VAL A 305 13.54 15.50 -0.95
N ALA A 306 12.31 15.87 -1.33
CA ALA A 306 11.67 15.39 -2.56
C ALA A 306 12.23 16.02 -3.84
N ILE A 307 12.70 17.27 -3.80
CA ILE A 307 13.35 17.95 -4.93
C ILE A 307 14.72 17.33 -5.23
N ALA A 308 15.45 16.88 -4.21
CA ALA A 308 16.72 16.16 -4.38
C ALA A 308 16.58 14.78 -5.06
N GLN A 309 15.35 14.34 -5.36
CA GLN A 309 15.03 13.00 -5.88
C GLN A 309 14.46 12.99 -7.32
N ARG A 310 14.51 14.08 -8.10
CA ARG A 310 13.85 14.14 -9.45
C ARG A 310 14.76 14.44 -10.62
N ASP A 311 14.73 13.58 -11.66
CA ASP A 311 15.62 13.55 -12.84
C ASP A 311 15.47 14.69 -13.89
N MET A 312 16.57 15.44 -14.09
CA MET A 312 17.05 16.19 -15.30
C MET A 312 16.69 17.69 -15.55
N LEU A 313 17.70 18.48 -15.96
CA LEU A 313 17.61 19.72 -16.80
C LEU A 313 18.91 20.04 -17.61
N ILE A 314 18.75 20.97 -18.57
CA ILE A 314 19.61 21.56 -19.63
C ILE A 314 20.79 22.52 -19.29
N ALA A 315 22.11 22.25 -19.44
CA ALA A 315 23.17 23.27 -19.23
C ALA A 315 24.19 23.41 -20.39
N LYS A 316 24.73 24.61 -20.67
CA LYS A 316 25.80 24.83 -21.70
C LYS A 316 27.17 24.93 -21.04
N VAL A 317 28.16 24.22 -21.57
CA VAL A 317 29.54 24.16 -21.05
C VAL A 317 30.33 25.39 -21.50
N VAL A 318 31.20 25.93 -20.64
CA VAL A 318 31.98 27.17 -20.85
C VAL A 318 32.93 27.12 -22.06
N SER A 319 33.21 25.93 -22.62
CA SER A 319 34.15 25.77 -23.74
C SER A 319 33.60 25.00 -24.96
N LEU A 320 32.31 24.64 -24.99
CA LEU A 320 31.73 23.88 -26.12
C LEU A 320 30.38 24.45 -26.57
N ASP A 321 30.17 24.50 -27.89
CA ASP A 321 28.93 25.00 -28.51
C ASP A 321 27.71 24.07 -28.38
N HIS A 322 27.80 23.02 -27.55
CA HIS A 322 26.71 22.07 -27.30
C HIS A 322 26.43 21.93 -25.80
N PHE A 323 25.17 21.62 -25.47
CA PHE A 323 24.67 21.48 -24.11
C PHE A 323 24.96 20.10 -23.48
N HIS A 324 25.23 20.06 -22.17
CA HIS A 324 25.33 18.86 -21.33
C HIS A 324 24.36 18.91 -20.13
N THR A 325 23.93 17.74 -19.66
CA THR A 325 22.91 17.58 -18.61
C THR A 325 23.52 17.59 -17.20
N ILE A 326 23.02 18.44 -16.29
CA ILE A 326 23.32 18.44 -14.84
C ILE A 326 21.98 18.60 -14.08
N HIS A 327 21.85 17.96 -12.93
CA HIS A 327 20.59 17.87 -12.16
C HIS A 327 20.16 19.18 -11.46
N SER A 328 18.86 19.31 -11.20
CA SER A 328 18.12 20.56 -11.01
C SER A 328 18.15 21.14 -9.60
N THR A 329 18.45 22.44 -9.49
CA THR A 329 17.77 23.28 -8.47
C THR A 329 17.34 24.64 -8.97
N LEU A 330 17.91 25.20 -10.04
CA LEU A 330 17.51 26.53 -10.50
C LEU A 330 17.69 26.59 -12.03
N GLY A 331 16.60 26.71 -12.77
CA GLY A 331 16.60 26.90 -14.23
C GLY A 331 17.09 28.28 -14.65
N CYS A 332 18.23 28.72 -14.13
CA CYS A 332 18.76 30.08 -14.24
C CYS A 332 20.08 30.09 -15.02
N SER A 333 20.37 31.17 -15.75
CA SER A 333 21.71 31.39 -16.32
C SER A 333 22.76 31.47 -15.21
N LEU A 334 24.01 31.12 -15.53
CA LEU A 334 25.11 31.18 -14.57
C LEU A 334 25.27 32.60 -13.98
N GLU A 335 25.04 33.64 -14.79
CA GLU A 335 25.04 35.04 -14.33
C GLU A 335 23.93 35.32 -13.30
N LEU A 336 22.78 34.68 -13.43
CA LEU A 336 21.65 34.85 -12.51
C LEU A 336 21.88 34.12 -11.18
N LEU A 337 22.58 32.99 -11.18
CA LEU A 337 22.97 32.28 -9.96
C LEU A 337 24.06 33.01 -9.19
N GLU A 338 25.00 33.61 -9.90
CA GLU A 338 26.04 34.46 -9.33
C GLU A 338 25.44 35.74 -8.73
N PHE A 339 24.47 36.34 -9.41
CA PHE A 339 23.70 37.48 -8.90
C PHE A 339 22.92 37.14 -7.61
N LEU A 340 22.26 35.98 -7.55
CA LEU A 340 21.53 35.53 -6.34
C LEU A 340 22.46 35.24 -5.16
N SER A 341 23.66 34.68 -5.41
CA SER A 341 24.66 34.51 -4.35
C SER A 341 25.12 35.86 -3.79
N GLN A 342 25.32 36.87 -4.65
CA GLN A 342 25.70 38.21 -4.21
C GLN A 342 24.58 38.89 -3.42
N ALA A 343 23.31 38.69 -3.80
CA ALA A 343 22.15 39.19 -3.07
C ALA A 343 22.02 38.58 -1.66
N ILE A 344 22.36 37.28 -1.51
CA ILE A 344 22.34 36.57 -0.23
C ILE A 344 23.54 36.95 0.65
N ASP A 345 24.73 37.12 0.07
CA ASP A 345 25.93 37.56 0.80
C ASP A 345 25.76 38.99 1.38
N LEU A 346 24.77 39.77 0.88
CA LEU A 346 24.37 41.08 1.39
C LEU A 346 23.34 41.01 2.52
N ILE A 347 22.82 39.84 2.90
CA ILE A 347 21.89 39.73 4.03
C ILE A 347 22.71 39.68 5.33
N LYS A 348 22.85 40.85 5.98
CA LYS A 348 23.38 40.94 7.34
C LYS A 348 22.25 40.81 8.38
N ASP A 349 22.57 40.29 9.56
CA ASP A 349 21.68 40.35 10.72
C ASP A 349 21.38 41.81 11.03
N ARG A 350 20.13 42.14 11.39
CA ARG A 350 19.70 43.51 11.63
C ARG A 350 20.42 44.13 12.84
N ASP A 351 20.85 43.28 13.76
CA ASP A 351 21.59 43.67 14.96
C ASP A 351 23.12 43.72 14.72
N ASP A 352 23.58 43.39 13.50
CA ASP A 352 24.97 43.56 13.08
C ASP A 352 25.28 45.07 12.98
N PRO A 353 26.31 45.59 13.68
CA PRO A 353 26.66 47.01 13.65
C PRO A 353 26.93 47.57 12.24
N ASP A 354 27.33 46.71 11.31
CA ASP A 354 27.61 47.07 9.93
C ASP A 354 26.36 46.99 9.02
N TYR A 355 25.20 46.59 9.54
CA TYR A 355 23.95 46.49 8.77
C TYR A 355 23.55 47.84 8.15
N LEU A 356 23.80 48.95 8.84
CA LEU A 356 23.56 50.31 8.33
C LEU A 356 24.83 50.99 7.79
N SER A 357 25.92 50.23 7.61
CA SER A 357 27.17 50.80 7.11
C SER A 357 27.02 51.32 5.67
N LYS A 358 27.77 52.38 5.35
CA LYS A 358 27.81 52.93 3.99
C LYS A 358 28.25 51.91 2.95
N SER A 359 29.18 51.00 3.29
CA SER A 359 29.65 49.97 2.37
C SER A 359 28.56 48.95 2.04
N HIS A 360 27.79 48.54 3.05
CA HIS A 360 26.65 47.64 2.87
C HIS A 360 25.54 48.30 2.04
N SER A 361 25.20 49.55 2.35
CA SER A 361 24.23 50.33 1.57
C SER A 361 24.67 50.51 0.11
N HIS A 362 25.96 50.77 -0.14
CA HIS A 362 26.50 50.90 -1.51
C HIS A 362 26.42 49.59 -2.31
N ALA A 363 26.62 48.46 -1.64
CA ALA A 363 26.55 47.15 -2.27
C ALA A 363 25.11 46.76 -2.63
N ILE A 364 24.13 47.14 -1.80
CA ILE A 364 22.70 47.03 -2.15
C ILE A 364 22.36 47.94 -3.36
N TYR A 365 22.83 49.19 -3.36
CA TYR A 365 22.62 50.11 -4.50
C TYR A 365 23.21 49.60 -5.83
N ASN A 366 24.38 48.96 -5.79
CA ASN A 366 24.99 48.34 -6.97
C ASN A 366 24.16 47.15 -7.48
N LEU A 367 23.62 46.34 -6.56
CA LEU A 367 22.75 45.21 -6.90
C LEU A 367 21.45 45.70 -7.56
N GLU A 368 20.83 46.77 -7.03
CA GLU A 368 19.66 47.41 -7.62
C GLU A 368 19.94 48.00 -9.02
N GLY A 369 21.14 48.54 -9.25
CA GLY A 369 21.60 49.00 -10.57
C GLY A 369 21.66 47.87 -11.60
N GLN A 370 22.20 46.71 -11.22
CA GLN A 370 22.29 45.53 -12.10
C GLN A 370 20.91 44.96 -12.44
N ILE A 371 19.95 44.97 -11.49
CA ILE A 371 18.54 44.58 -11.75
C ILE A 371 17.91 45.50 -12.79
N ARG A 372 18.20 46.81 -12.73
CA ARG A 372 17.65 47.80 -13.65
C ARG A 372 18.21 47.63 -15.07
N ASP A 373 19.50 47.32 -15.22
CA ASP A 373 20.12 47.06 -16.54
C ASP A 373 19.64 45.75 -17.17
N MET A 374 19.39 44.71 -16.38
CA MET A 374 18.80 43.45 -16.86
C MET A 374 17.40 43.63 -17.48
N SER A 375 16.65 44.66 -17.07
CA SER A 375 15.33 44.99 -17.66
C SER A 375 15.42 45.57 -19.07
N GLN A 376 16.58 46.13 -19.47
CA GLN A 376 16.77 46.80 -20.76
C GLN A 376 17.44 45.91 -21.83
N GLN A 377 18.02 44.76 -21.44
CA GLN A 377 18.83 43.90 -22.33
C GLN A 377 18.20 42.55 -22.73
N LEU A 378 16.90 42.33 -22.53
CA LEU A 378 16.25 41.11 -23.02
C LEU A 378 16.03 41.17 -24.55
N CYS A 379 16.88 40.41 -25.26
CA CYS A 379 16.76 39.96 -26.66
C CYS A 379 17.55 40.72 -27.75
N SER A 380 18.86 40.90 -27.61
CA SER A 380 19.73 41.28 -28.74
C SER A 380 20.72 40.20 -29.23
N GLY A 381 20.65 38.96 -28.71
CA GLY A 381 21.62 37.90 -29.00
C GLY A 381 21.06 36.55 -29.44
N ILE A 382 19.81 36.47 -29.90
CA ILE A 382 19.25 35.24 -30.47
C ILE A 382 19.21 35.42 -31.98
N ASP A 383 20.22 34.87 -32.66
CA ASP A 383 20.29 34.87 -34.12
C ASP A 383 19.12 34.10 -34.76
N ARG A 384 18.77 34.56 -35.96
CA ARG A 384 17.51 34.30 -36.69
C ARG A 384 17.28 32.86 -37.19
N GLU A 385 18.06 31.86 -36.80
CA GLU A 385 17.93 30.51 -37.40
C GLU A 385 17.15 29.47 -36.58
N ASP A 386 16.85 29.70 -35.29
CA ASP A 386 16.03 28.77 -34.48
C ASP A 386 14.50 29.03 -34.57
N TYR A 387 14.02 29.47 -35.74
CA TYR A 387 12.64 29.95 -35.96
C TYR A 387 11.58 28.85 -36.18
N HIS A 388 11.80 27.61 -35.75
CA HIS A 388 10.90 26.49 -36.08
C HIS A 388 10.39 25.67 -34.89
N VAL A 389 9.95 26.32 -33.80
CA VAL A 389 8.96 25.72 -32.89
C VAL A 389 7.99 26.81 -32.41
N VAL A 390 6.83 26.90 -33.05
CA VAL A 390 5.74 27.83 -32.67
C VAL A 390 5.12 27.33 -31.36
N GLY A 391 5.71 27.75 -30.23
CA GLY A 391 5.23 27.43 -28.88
C GLY A 391 6.22 27.79 -27.76
N SER A 392 7.51 27.85 -28.05
CA SER A 392 8.58 28.12 -27.07
C SER A 392 8.69 29.59 -26.67
N ARG A 393 8.31 30.54 -27.54
CA ARG A 393 8.43 31.99 -27.28
C ARG A 393 7.48 32.50 -26.18
N LYS A 394 6.28 31.91 -26.06
CA LYS A 394 5.28 32.28 -25.02
C LYS A 394 5.63 31.70 -23.64
N ARG A 395 6.23 30.50 -23.59
CA ARG A 395 6.69 29.84 -22.35
C ARG A 395 7.92 30.54 -21.74
N TYR A 396 8.93 30.86 -22.53
CA TYR A 396 10.15 31.53 -22.03
C TYR A 396 9.88 32.94 -21.49
N LEU A 397 9.00 33.72 -22.13
CA LEU A 397 8.61 35.05 -21.65
C LEU A 397 7.78 35.00 -20.36
N THR A 398 7.01 33.93 -20.13
CA THR A 398 6.17 33.78 -18.94
C THR A 398 7.01 33.35 -17.73
N ILE A 399 7.96 32.43 -17.93
CA ILE A 399 8.88 31.97 -16.89
C ILE A 399 9.81 33.10 -16.43
N ALA A 400 10.42 33.84 -17.36
CA ALA A 400 11.29 34.97 -17.02
C ALA A 400 10.55 36.07 -16.23
N ARG A 401 9.28 36.36 -16.56
CA ARG A 401 8.43 37.31 -15.83
C ARG A 401 8.00 36.81 -14.46
N MET A 402 7.70 35.52 -14.31
CA MET A 402 7.37 34.91 -13.01
C MET A 402 8.57 34.89 -12.05
N TYR A 403 9.78 34.69 -12.56
CA TYR A 403 11.01 34.77 -11.76
C TYR A 403 11.40 36.21 -11.38
N GLN A 404 11.18 37.18 -12.28
CA GLN A 404 11.31 38.60 -11.96
C GLN A 404 10.34 39.02 -10.84
N LEU A 405 9.11 38.51 -10.88
CA LEU A 405 8.09 38.73 -9.85
C LEU A 405 8.52 38.12 -8.51
N ALA A 406 9.11 36.92 -8.52
CA ALA A 406 9.59 36.25 -7.29
C ALA A 406 10.76 36.98 -6.63
N VAL A 407 11.71 37.52 -7.42
CA VAL A 407 12.84 38.31 -6.91
C VAL A 407 12.36 39.66 -6.36
N LEU A 408 11.41 40.33 -7.02
CA LEU A 408 10.83 41.59 -6.55
C LEU A 408 9.95 41.39 -5.30
N ILE A 409 9.19 40.30 -5.19
CA ILE A 409 8.42 39.92 -3.99
C ILE A 409 9.35 39.57 -2.82
N TYR A 410 10.49 38.94 -3.10
CA TYR A 410 11.51 38.62 -2.09
C TYR A 410 12.22 39.89 -1.59
N LEU A 411 12.58 40.81 -2.48
CA LEU A 411 13.14 42.13 -2.13
C LEU A 411 12.12 43.02 -1.40
N ASP A 412 10.84 43.01 -1.79
CA ASP A 412 9.75 43.69 -1.07
C ASP A 412 9.59 43.16 0.37
N ARG A 413 9.76 41.86 0.59
CA ARG A 413 9.77 41.25 1.93
C ARG A 413 11.01 41.61 2.75
N VAL A 414 12.18 41.80 2.12
CA VAL A 414 13.40 42.30 2.77
C VAL A 414 13.28 43.78 3.14
N VAL A 415 12.58 44.59 2.33
CA VAL A 415 12.42 46.04 2.54
C VAL A 415 11.26 46.40 3.50
N ARG A 416 10.28 45.51 3.73
CA ARG A 416 9.13 45.75 4.64
C ARG A 416 9.45 45.70 6.14
N GLY A 417 10.72 45.69 6.52
CA GLY A 417 11.20 45.99 7.87
C GLY A 417 11.42 47.49 8.12
N SER A 418 10.49 48.35 7.68
CA SER A 418 10.43 49.81 7.90
C SER A 418 11.40 50.70 7.08
N LEU A 419 10.98 51.08 5.87
CA LEU A 419 10.93 52.49 5.47
C LEU A 419 9.63 52.75 4.71
N ALA A 420 8.71 53.45 5.38
CA ALA A 420 7.57 54.10 4.74
C ALA A 420 8.07 55.18 3.75
N ASP A 421 7.34 55.35 2.65
CA ASP A 421 7.43 56.45 1.67
C ASP A 421 8.50 56.45 0.57
N SER A 422 9.02 55.30 0.15
CA SER A 422 9.63 55.21 -1.18
C SER A 422 8.55 55.11 -2.26
N ARG A 423 8.36 56.19 -3.04
CA ARG A 423 7.50 56.20 -4.25
C ARG A 423 7.85 55.04 -5.21
N LEU A 424 9.12 54.63 -5.25
CA LEU A 424 9.60 53.54 -6.11
C LEU A 424 9.01 52.16 -5.76
N SER A 425 8.86 51.82 -4.47
CA SER A 425 8.34 50.49 -4.10
C SER A 425 6.84 50.37 -4.39
N ARG A 426 6.08 51.46 -4.22
CA ARG A 426 4.67 51.56 -4.65
C ARG A 426 4.54 51.46 -6.16
N THR A 427 5.34 52.21 -6.93
CA THR A 427 5.27 52.18 -8.40
C THR A 427 5.65 50.81 -8.97
N SER A 428 6.67 50.14 -8.42
CA SER A 428 7.04 48.78 -8.87
C SER A 428 6.01 47.72 -8.48
N ALA A 429 5.31 47.86 -7.34
CA ALA A 429 4.20 46.99 -6.97
C ALA A 429 2.94 47.24 -7.82
N GLU A 430 2.64 48.49 -8.15
CA GLU A 430 1.54 48.89 -9.06
C GLU A 430 1.82 48.47 -10.50
N GLU A 431 3.07 48.54 -10.99
CA GLU A 431 3.48 48.00 -12.30
C GLU A 431 3.41 46.46 -12.32
N ALA A 432 3.78 45.78 -11.23
CA ALA A 432 3.66 44.33 -11.10
C ALA A 432 2.20 43.87 -11.09
N LEU A 433 1.31 44.57 -10.36
CA LEU A 433 -0.13 44.32 -10.35
C LEU A 433 -0.80 44.71 -11.69
N GLY A 434 -0.32 45.77 -12.35
CA GLY A 434 -0.73 46.16 -13.70
C GLY A 434 -0.34 45.13 -14.76
N LEU A 435 0.82 44.48 -14.62
CA LEU A 435 1.26 43.37 -15.48
C LEU A 435 0.45 42.09 -15.24
N LEU A 436 0.01 41.83 -14.00
CA LEU A 436 -0.92 40.75 -13.66
C LEU A 436 -2.32 40.99 -14.28
N SER A 437 -2.79 42.24 -14.33
CA SER A 437 -4.10 42.59 -14.93
C SER A 437 -4.14 42.47 -16.47
N ASN A 438 -2.99 42.53 -17.14
CA ASN A 438 -2.87 42.47 -18.61
C ASN A 438 -2.60 41.06 -19.17
N LEU A 439 -2.50 40.03 -18.31
CA LEU A 439 -2.46 38.62 -18.70
C LEU A 439 -3.90 38.05 -18.66
N GLY A 440 -4.76 38.56 -19.53
CA GLY A 440 -6.18 38.20 -19.57
C GLY A 440 -6.47 36.80 -20.15
N PHE A 441 -6.91 35.89 -19.27
CA PHE A 441 -7.87 34.77 -19.45
C PHE A 441 -7.84 34.05 -18.07
N CYS A 442 -8.62 34.40 -17.05
CA CYS A 442 -10.06 34.54 -17.00
C CYS A 442 -10.44 35.40 -15.79
N ALA A 443 -11.06 36.56 -16.01
CA ALA A 443 -11.89 37.23 -15.02
C ALA A 443 -12.97 38.01 -15.77
N SER A 444 -14.07 37.32 -16.06
CA SER A 444 -15.36 37.98 -15.92
C SER A 444 -15.77 37.77 -14.46
N LEU A 445 -16.01 38.89 -13.77
CA LEU A 445 -16.46 39.06 -12.39
C LEU A 445 -15.39 38.69 -11.33
N PHE A 446 -14.74 39.62 -10.61
CA PHE A 446 -15.28 40.76 -9.86
C PHE A 446 -14.23 41.87 -9.72
N LEU A 447 -14.55 43.09 -10.17
CA LEU A 447 -14.34 44.38 -9.48
C LEU A 447 -14.63 45.55 -10.44
N ALA A 448 -15.91 45.75 -10.72
CA ALA A 448 -16.46 47.06 -11.06
C ALA A 448 -17.73 47.25 -10.24
N ALA A 449 -17.55 47.44 -8.93
CA ALA A 449 -18.55 48.02 -8.05
C ALA A 449 -17.84 48.90 -7.01
N ALA A 450 -17.21 49.97 -7.49
CA ALA A 450 -17.06 51.20 -6.74
C ALA A 450 -17.19 52.36 -7.73
N ALA A 451 -18.27 53.13 -7.54
CA ALA A 451 -18.70 54.34 -8.23
C ALA A 451 -19.42 54.17 -9.60
N LEU A 452 -20.76 54.12 -9.56
CA LEU A 452 -21.69 55.12 -10.14
C LEU A 452 -23.17 54.75 -9.74
N PRO A 453 -24.15 55.68 -9.84
CA PRO A 453 -25.14 56.05 -8.80
C PRO A 453 -26.42 55.17 -8.74
N PRO A 454 -27.32 55.36 -7.75
CA PRO A 454 -28.32 54.36 -7.36
C PRO A 454 -29.49 54.30 -8.35
N GLY A 455 -29.83 53.09 -8.77
CA GLY A 455 -31.01 52.79 -9.59
C GLY A 455 -31.55 51.41 -9.23
N THR A 456 -32.77 51.40 -8.71
CA THR A 456 -33.51 50.29 -8.11
C THR A 456 -33.81 49.14 -9.08
N VAL A 457 -33.36 47.91 -8.77
CA VAL A 457 -34.00 46.66 -9.22
C VAL A 457 -33.85 45.60 -8.11
N ALA A 458 -34.95 44.93 -7.79
CA ALA A 458 -35.16 44.09 -6.61
C ALA A 458 -34.28 42.83 -6.56
N ALA A 459 -33.87 42.46 -5.34
CA ALA A 459 -33.14 41.25 -5.02
C ALA A 459 -34.06 40.01 -5.15
N GLU A 460 -33.59 38.99 -5.87
CA GLU A 460 -33.98 37.60 -5.63
C GLU A 460 -32.92 36.96 -4.73
N ASP A 461 -33.39 36.28 -3.70
CA ASP A 461 -32.63 35.79 -2.54
C ASP A 461 -31.50 34.81 -2.92
N ALA A 462 -30.31 35.04 -2.35
CA ALA A 462 -29.22 34.07 -2.34
C ALA A 462 -29.60 32.85 -1.46
N PRO A 463 -29.27 31.60 -1.83
CA PRO A 463 -29.59 30.44 -1.01
C PRO A 463 -28.81 30.49 0.30
N GLN A 464 -29.50 30.45 1.45
CA GLN A 464 -28.87 30.25 2.76
C GLN A 464 -28.14 28.90 2.78
N ILE A 465 -26.89 28.88 3.24
CA ILE A 465 -26.19 27.64 3.63
C ILE A 465 -27.02 27.00 4.74
N PRO A 466 -27.63 25.82 4.56
CA PRO A 466 -28.31 25.15 5.65
C PRO A 466 -27.26 24.79 6.71
N LEU A 467 -27.43 25.24 7.95
CA LEU A 467 -26.61 24.75 9.05
C LEU A 467 -26.69 23.20 9.11
N THR A 468 -25.57 22.53 9.37
CA THR A 468 -25.56 21.09 9.67
C THR A 468 -26.65 20.78 10.69
N GLN A 469 -27.57 19.88 10.34
CA GLN A 469 -28.62 19.49 11.26
C GLN A 469 -28.01 18.77 12.47
N GLN A 470 -28.24 19.33 13.65
CA GLN A 470 -27.81 18.72 14.89
C GLN A 470 -28.49 17.36 15.07
N GLY A 471 -27.77 16.43 15.68
CA GLY A 471 -28.35 15.14 16.04
C GLY A 471 -29.57 15.33 16.95
N LYS A 472 -30.64 14.60 16.68
CA LYS A 472 -31.92 14.72 17.39
C LYS A 472 -32.03 13.70 18.52
N GLY A 473 -31.23 12.64 18.46
CA GLY A 473 -31.31 11.53 19.41
C GLY A 473 -32.64 10.80 19.33
N ASN A 474 -33.17 10.57 18.12
CA ASN A 474 -34.44 9.88 17.96
C ASN A 474 -34.32 8.36 18.25
N GLY A 475 -35.44 7.72 18.58
CA GLY A 475 -35.53 6.28 18.76
C GLY A 475 -34.53 5.74 19.78
N GLN A 476 -33.71 4.76 19.37
CA GLN A 476 -32.71 4.11 20.22
C GLN A 476 -31.61 5.06 20.73
N TRP A 477 -31.38 6.18 20.06
CA TRP A 477 -30.35 7.16 20.41
C TRP A 477 -30.76 8.09 21.56
N ALA A 478 -32.04 8.10 21.95
CA ALA A 478 -32.58 9.08 22.92
C ALA A 478 -31.90 9.05 24.28
N TYR A 479 -31.57 7.85 24.79
CA TYR A 479 -30.82 7.74 26.03
C TYR A 479 -29.38 8.26 25.89
N ALA A 480 -28.70 7.83 24.83
CA ALA A 480 -27.31 8.16 24.56
C ALA A 480 -27.10 9.67 24.37
N TYR A 481 -27.97 10.32 23.59
CA TYR A 481 -27.93 11.77 23.38
C TYR A 481 -28.14 12.56 24.68
N ARG A 482 -29.15 12.23 25.48
CA ARG A 482 -29.38 12.89 26.77
C ARG A 482 -28.17 12.81 27.72
N ARG A 483 -27.39 11.74 27.64
CA ARG A 483 -26.16 11.56 28.42
C ARG A 483 -25.01 12.34 27.81
N ALA A 484 -24.86 12.26 26.49
CA ALA A 484 -23.84 12.99 25.74
C ALA A 484 -23.96 14.51 25.91
N GLU A 485 -25.15 15.07 25.72
CA GLU A 485 -25.42 16.51 25.91
C GLU A 485 -25.03 16.98 27.32
N LYS A 486 -25.37 16.23 28.37
CA LYS A 486 -25.01 16.56 29.75
C LYS A 486 -23.49 16.56 29.98
N LEU A 487 -22.76 15.67 29.32
CA LEU A 487 -21.31 15.62 29.43
C LEU A 487 -20.67 16.75 28.62
N VAL A 488 -21.11 16.97 27.38
CA VAL A 488 -20.60 17.99 26.46
C VAL A 488 -20.88 19.41 26.98
N GLN A 489 -22.02 19.66 27.61
CA GLN A 489 -22.34 20.95 28.25
C GLN A 489 -21.34 21.34 29.36
N GLN A 490 -20.67 20.37 29.97
CA GLN A 490 -19.64 20.63 30.98
C GLN A 490 -18.26 20.88 30.37
N MET A 491 -18.08 20.66 29.07
CA MET A 491 -16.78 20.77 28.38
C MET A 491 -16.46 22.20 27.96
N THR A 492 -15.19 22.59 28.08
CA THR A 492 -14.67 23.78 27.43
C THR A 492 -14.66 23.60 25.91
N ILE A 493 -14.52 24.69 25.15
CA ILE A 493 -14.43 24.62 23.68
C ILE A 493 -13.20 23.79 23.27
N GLU A 494 -12.09 23.93 23.98
CA GLU A 494 -10.87 23.15 23.75
C GLU A 494 -11.09 21.67 24.00
N GLU A 495 -11.81 21.30 25.06
CA GLU A 495 -12.15 19.92 25.36
C GLU A 495 -13.06 19.33 24.29
N ARG A 496 -14.09 20.06 23.81
CA ARG A 496 -14.95 19.61 22.71
C ARG A 496 -14.13 19.41 21.42
N ALA A 497 -13.31 20.38 21.05
CA ALA A 497 -12.42 20.27 19.89
C ALA A 497 -11.44 19.09 20.03
N ASN A 498 -10.97 18.79 21.24
CA ASN A 498 -10.02 17.70 21.51
C ASN A 498 -10.58 16.33 21.12
N ILE A 499 -11.88 16.12 21.29
CA ILE A 499 -12.58 14.85 20.98
C ILE A 499 -12.63 14.59 19.47
N THR A 500 -12.70 15.64 18.67
CA THR A 500 -12.95 15.60 17.23
C THR A 500 -11.71 15.31 16.37
N ARG A 501 -10.55 15.04 16.97
CA ARG A 501 -9.29 14.83 16.25
C ARG A 501 -8.43 13.73 16.83
N GLY A 502 -7.57 13.20 15.98
CA GLY A 502 -6.62 12.16 16.32
C GLY A 502 -5.36 12.67 17.04
N TYR A 503 -4.71 11.75 17.76
CA TYR A 503 -3.48 11.93 18.52
C TYR A 503 -2.57 10.69 18.44
N ARG A 504 -1.28 10.93 18.66
CA ARG A 504 -0.35 9.83 18.95
C ARG A 504 -0.57 9.36 20.38
N SER A 505 -0.62 8.04 20.55
CA SER A 505 -0.70 7.38 21.85
C SER A 505 0.47 6.41 22.02
N ASP A 506 0.54 5.74 23.16
CA ASP A 506 1.53 4.70 23.48
C ASP A 506 1.12 3.30 22.98
N ASN A 507 -0.04 3.18 22.32
CA ASN A 507 -0.56 1.98 21.67
C ASN A 507 -0.42 2.08 20.14
N VAL A 508 -0.71 0.98 19.43
CA VAL A 508 -0.68 0.91 17.95
C VAL A 508 -2.07 0.92 17.31
N CYS A 509 -3.07 1.51 17.97
CA CYS A 509 -4.37 1.77 17.34
C CYS A 509 -4.18 2.55 16.03
N ALA A 510 -5.08 2.35 15.06
CA ALA A 510 -4.94 3.01 13.76
C ALA A 510 -5.12 4.53 13.91
N GLY A 511 -5.98 4.93 14.85
CA GLY A 511 -6.06 6.28 15.38
C GLY A 511 -6.48 6.27 16.85
N ASN A 512 -6.15 7.34 17.57
CA ASN A 512 -6.63 7.59 18.93
C ASN A 512 -7.22 8.99 18.98
N THR A 513 -8.41 9.18 19.56
CA THR A 513 -8.96 10.54 19.78
C THR A 513 -8.23 11.23 20.94
N GLY A 514 -8.53 12.52 21.16
CA GLY A 514 -8.14 13.20 22.41
C GLY A 514 -8.81 12.57 23.63
N SER A 515 -8.53 13.09 24.84
CA SER A 515 -9.19 12.71 26.09
C SER A 515 -9.71 13.96 26.85
N VAL A 516 -10.59 13.79 27.84
CA VAL A 516 -11.07 14.85 28.73
C VAL A 516 -10.96 14.36 30.18
N PRO A 517 -9.74 14.33 30.75
CA PRO A 517 -9.50 13.72 32.06
C PRO A 517 -10.29 14.35 33.20
N ARG A 518 -10.54 15.67 33.13
CA ARG A 518 -11.33 16.42 34.13
C ARG A 518 -12.75 15.87 34.28
N LEU A 519 -13.32 15.35 33.21
CA LEU A 519 -14.68 14.77 33.18
C LEU A 519 -14.66 13.23 33.09
N GLY A 520 -13.48 12.61 33.21
CA GLY A 520 -13.34 11.16 33.19
C GLY A 520 -13.56 10.51 31.82
N TRP A 521 -13.50 11.25 30.71
CA TRP A 521 -13.59 10.66 29.37
C TRP A 521 -12.20 10.28 28.86
N PRO A 522 -11.91 8.98 28.63
CA PRO A 522 -10.55 8.48 28.41
C PRO A 522 -10.02 8.69 26.99
N GLY A 523 -10.88 9.09 26.05
CA GLY A 523 -10.58 8.97 24.62
C GLY A 523 -11.02 7.64 24.04
N MET A 524 -10.80 7.47 22.74
CA MET A 524 -11.18 6.28 21.98
C MET A 524 -10.04 5.79 21.10
N CYS A 525 -9.84 4.48 21.09
CA CYS A 525 -9.04 3.76 20.11
C CYS A 525 -9.93 3.39 18.92
N VAL A 526 -9.55 3.83 17.72
CA VAL A 526 -10.18 3.42 16.45
C VAL A 526 -9.19 2.53 15.70
N HIS A 527 -9.64 1.35 15.26
CA HIS A 527 -8.70 0.35 14.74
C HIS A 527 -9.32 -0.59 13.71
N ASP A 528 -8.48 -1.02 12.76
CA ASP A 528 -8.84 -1.94 11.69
C ASP A 528 -9.01 -3.38 12.23
N ALA A 529 -9.81 -4.24 11.59
CA ALA A 529 -10.52 -4.09 10.32
C ALA A 529 -11.98 -4.62 10.36
N GLY A 530 -12.72 -4.46 9.26
CA GLY A 530 -14.03 -5.12 9.05
C GLY A 530 -13.99 -6.67 8.94
N ASN A 531 -12.80 -7.26 9.00
CA ASN A 531 -12.55 -8.70 8.89
C ASN A 531 -11.86 -9.33 10.11
N GLY A 532 -11.76 -8.59 11.22
CA GLY A 532 -11.09 -9.02 12.45
C GLY A 532 -10.06 -7.99 12.92
N VAL A 533 -9.52 -8.17 14.13
CA VAL A 533 -8.53 -7.23 14.67
C VAL A 533 -7.21 -7.37 13.91
N ARG A 534 -6.73 -6.25 13.35
CA ARG A 534 -5.53 -6.22 12.51
C ARG A 534 -4.25 -6.04 13.34
N ALA A 535 -3.13 -6.53 12.81
CA ALA A 535 -1.78 -6.22 13.27
C ALA A 535 -1.51 -6.42 14.78
N THR A 536 -2.16 -7.40 15.40
CA THR A 536 -1.99 -7.72 16.83
C THR A 536 -1.85 -9.23 17.04
N ASP A 537 -1.45 -9.63 18.23
CA ASP A 537 -1.45 -11.02 18.67
C ASP A 537 -2.76 -11.40 19.39
N MET A 538 -2.91 -12.70 19.66
CA MET A 538 -3.95 -13.26 20.56
C MET A 538 -5.39 -12.87 20.18
N VAL A 539 -5.68 -12.88 18.87
CA VAL A 539 -6.98 -12.65 18.22
C VAL A 539 -7.20 -13.74 17.17
N ASN A 540 -8.41 -13.87 16.63
CA ASN A 540 -8.71 -14.79 15.54
C ASN A 540 -8.76 -14.08 14.17
N SER A 541 -8.55 -14.84 13.10
CA SER A 541 -8.79 -14.42 11.72
C SER A 541 -10.09 -15.02 11.20
N TYR A 542 -11.10 -14.15 11.06
CA TYR A 542 -12.43 -14.50 10.56
C TYR A 542 -12.45 -14.49 9.01
N PRO A 543 -13.42 -15.20 8.39
CA PRO A 543 -13.63 -15.09 6.95
C PRO A 543 -13.85 -13.64 6.52
N SER A 544 -13.36 -13.28 5.34
CA SER A 544 -13.51 -11.91 4.82
C SER A 544 -14.94 -11.65 4.31
N GLY A 545 -15.31 -10.38 4.18
CA GLY A 545 -16.63 -9.93 3.72
C GLY A 545 -17.16 -10.72 2.52
N ILE A 546 -16.36 -10.90 1.47
CA ILE A 546 -16.78 -11.61 0.25
C ILE A 546 -17.06 -13.10 0.47
N HIS A 547 -16.32 -13.74 1.39
CA HIS A 547 -16.56 -15.14 1.76
C HIS A 547 -17.87 -15.27 2.55
N VAL A 548 -18.14 -14.32 3.45
CA VAL A 548 -19.41 -14.25 4.19
C VAL A 548 -20.57 -13.94 3.25
N GLY A 549 -20.38 -13.05 2.27
CA GLY A 549 -21.36 -12.79 1.23
C GLY A 549 -21.69 -14.04 0.43
N ALA A 550 -20.70 -14.87 0.13
CA ALA A 550 -20.90 -16.16 -0.52
C ALA A 550 -21.68 -17.17 0.34
N SER A 551 -21.78 -16.96 1.66
CA SER A 551 -22.58 -17.81 2.55
C SER A 551 -24.08 -17.55 2.47
N TRP A 552 -24.49 -16.32 2.13
CA TRP A 552 -25.88 -15.84 2.12
C TRP A 552 -26.63 -16.09 3.45
N ASP A 553 -25.91 -16.01 4.57
CA ASP A 553 -26.42 -16.37 5.90
C ASP A 553 -26.41 -15.15 6.84
N ARG A 554 -27.61 -14.65 7.19
CA ARG A 554 -27.76 -13.51 8.10
C ARG A 554 -27.28 -13.83 9.51
N ASN A 555 -27.62 -15.00 10.04
CA ASN A 555 -27.29 -15.37 11.41
C ASN A 555 -25.78 -15.54 11.58
N LEU A 556 -25.14 -16.24 10.66
CA LEU A 556 -23.69 -16.41 10.67
C LEU A 556 -22.96 -15.07 10.53
N THR A 557 -23.51 -14.14 9.75
CA THR A 557 -22.98 -12.78 9.60
C THR A 557 -23.08 -11.98 10.89
N TYR A 558 -24.23 -12.04 11.57
CA TYR A 558 -24.44 -11.45 12.88
C TYR A 558 -23.46 -12.03 13.92
N GLU A 559 -23.38 -13.35 14.03
CA GLU A 559 -22.50 -14.03 14.98
C GLU A 559 -21.03 -13.68 14.74
N ARG A 560 -20.60 -13.62 13.47
CA ARG A 560 -19.27 -13.14 13.08
C ARG A 560 -19.06 -11.70 13.57
N GLY A 561 -19.99 -10.80 13.30
CA GLY A 561 -19.93 -9.41 13.78
C GLY A 561 -19.81 -9.31 15.30
N PHE A 562 -20.57 -10.13 16.02
CA PHE A 562 -20.60 -10.18 17.48
C PHE A 562 -19.28 -10.67 18.09
N TYR A 563 -18.74 -11.80 17.63
CA TYR A 563 -17.49 -12.32 18.16
C TYR A 563 -16.27 -11.48 17.76
N MET A 564 -16.25 -10.93 16.53
CA MET A 564 -15.24 -9.93 16.18
C MET A 564 -15.34 -8.70 17.10
N GLY A 565 -16.54 -8.19 17.34
CA GLY A 565 -16.77 -7.05 18.23
C GLY A 565 -16.30 -7.29 19.67
N LYS A 566 -16.46 -8.53 20.19
CA LYS A 566 -15.90 -8.93 21.48
C LYS A 566 -14.37 -8.88 21.49
N GLU A 567 -13.72 -9.36 20.44
CA GLU A 567 -12.25 -9.32 20.35
C GLU A 567 -11.73 -7.88 20.33
N PHE A 568 -12.37 -7.02 19.53
CA PHE A 568 -12.10 -5.58 19.52
C PHE A 568 -12.23 -4.97 20.91
N LYS A 569 -13.34 -5.26 21.60
CA LYS A 569 -13.58 -4.76 22.96
C LYS A 569 -12.49 -5.20 23.94
N VAL A 570 -12.08 -6.47 23.92
CA VAL A 570 -11.04 -6.98 24.83
C VAL A 570 -9.69 -6.30 24.56
N LYS A 571 -9.37 -5.98 23.30
CA LYS A 571 -8.20 -5.17 22.91
C LYS A 571 -8.39 -3.66 23.15
N GLY A 572 -9.48 -3.25 23.80
CA GLY A 572 -9.78 -1.84 24.11
C GLY A 572 -10.07 -0.99 22.88
N VAL A 573 -10.50 -1.59 21.76
CA VAL A 573 -10.89 -0.83 20.56
C VAL A 573 -12.33 -0.35 20.73
N ASN A 574 -12.52 0.97 20.67
CA ASN A 574 -13.83 1.59 20.78
C ASN A 574 -14.60 1.52 19.47
N VAL A 575 -13.91 1.75 18.34
CA VAL A 575 -14.48 1.84 16.99
C VAL A 575 -13.72 0.89 16.05
N PRO A 576 -14.23 -0.32 15.80
CA PRO A 576 -13.77 -1.17 14.71
C PRO A 576 -14.06 -0.50 13.36
N LEU A 577 -13.07 -0.47 12.47
CA LEU A 577 -13.19 0.18 11.16
C LEU A 577 -13.79 -0.78 10.13
N GLY A 578 -15.08 -1.07 10.30
CA GLY A 578 -15.92 -1.86 9.40
C GLY A 578 -17.33 -2.04 9.97
N PRO A 579 -18.24 -2.67 9.21
CA PRO A 579 -18.03 -3.36 7.93
C PRO A 579 -17.93 -2.43 6.70
N ASN A 580 -17.69 -3.01 5.52
CA ASN A 580 -17.58 -2.28 4.27
C ASN A 580 -18.86 -2.41 3.42
N ALA A 581 -19.49 -1.28 3.13
CA ALA A 581 -20.58 -1.11 2.16
C ALA A 581 -20.08 -0.73 0.75
N GLY A 582 -18.87 -0.18 0.65
CA GLY A 582 -18.22 0.27 -0.58
C GLY A 582 -16.69 0.09 -0.52
N PRO A 583 -16.03 -0.51 -1.53
CA PRO A 583 -16.51 -0.75 -2.90
C PRO A 583 -17.63 -1.79 -2.99
N LEU A 584 -18.67 -1.44 -3.76
CA LEU A 584 -19.77 -2.34 -4.10
C LEU A 584 -19.47 -3.12 -5.39
N GLY A 585 -18.24 -3.02 -5.92
CA GLY A 585 -17.75 -3.85 -7.00
C GLY A 585 -18.19 -3.41 -8.39
N ARG A 586 -18.18 -2.10 -8.66
CA ARG A 586 -18.39 -1.55 -10.01
C ARG A 586 -17.48 -2.20 -11.07
N THR A 587 -16.20 -2.36 -10.74
CA THR A 587 -15.23 -3.09 -11.56
C THR A 587 -14.91 -4.43 -10.90
N PRO A 588 -14.79 -5.53 -11.67
CA PRO A 588 -14.34 -6.82 -11.13
C PRO A 588 -12.86 -6.83 -10.74
N LEU A 589 -12.07 -5.83 -11.15
CA LEU A 589 -10.65 -5.66 -10.83
C LEU A 589 -10.40 -4.97 -9.49
N GLY A 590 -11.46 -4.49 -8.83
CA GLY A 590 -11.36 -3.67 -7.62
C GLY A 590 -10.48 -4.30 -6.53
N GLY A 591 -9.44 -3.58 -6.10
CA GLY A 591 -8.44 -4.06 -5.14
C GLY A 591 -8.98 -4.41 -3.74
N ARG A 592 -10.19 -3.94 -3.41
CA ARG A 592 -10.81 -4.10 -2.08
C ARG A 592 -12.24 -4.63 -2.11
N ASN A 593 -12.72 -5.11 -3.26
CA ASN A 593 -14.06 -5.71 -3.34
C ASN A 593 -14.24 -6.85 -2.33
N TRP A 594 -13.15 -7.54 -1.97
CA TRP A 594 -13.13 -8.63 -1.00
C TRP A 594 -13.48 -8.21 0.44
N GLU A 595 -13.30 -6.93 0.79
CA GLU A 595 -13.70 -6.40 2.10
C GLU A 595 -15.22 -6.24 2.21
N GLY A 596 -15.89 -5.98 1.09
CA GLY A 596 -17.35 -5.93 0.98
C GLY A 596 -17.96 -7.33 0.84
N PHE A 597 -19.27 -7.41 1.00
CA PHE A 597 -19.97 -8.71 0.97
C PHE A 597 -20.34 -9.17 -0.44
N SER A 598 -20.81 -8.27 -1.29
CA SER A 598 -21.39 -8.61 -2.58
C SER A 598 -21.38 -7.41 -3.51
N VAL A 599 -21.51 -7.68 -4.80
CA VAL A 599 -21.77 -6.66 -5.82
C VAL A 599 -23.21 -6.17 -5.86
N ASP A 600 -24.14 -6.84 -5.17
CA ASP A 600 -25.55 -6.44 -5.12
C ASP A 600 -25.85 -5.56 -3.88
N PRO A 601 -26.53 -4.40 -4.06
CA PRO A 601 -26.85 -3.50 -2.96
C PRO A 601 -27.77 -4.09 -1.89
N TYR A 602 -28.70 -4.97 -2.25
CA TYR A 602 -29.61 -5.56 -1.27
C TYR A 602 -28.88 -6.60 -0.43
N LEU A 603 -28.13 -7.53 -1.05
CA LEU A 603 -27.34 -8.51 -0.30
C LEU A 603 -26.31 -7.83 0.59
N SER A 604 -25.56 -6.87 0.04
CA SER A 604 -24.56 -6.10 0.80
C SER A 604 -25.21 -5.32 1.96
N GLY A 605 -26.35 -4.66 1.73
CA GLY A 605 -27.06 -3.90 2.78
C GLY A 605 -27.54 -4.77 3.94
N GLN A 606 -28.12 -5.93 3.64
CA GLN A 606 -28.59 -6.87 4.66
C GLN A 606 -27.44 -7.41 5.51
N LEU A 607 -26.31 -7.78 4.90
CA LEU A 607 -25.16 -8.34 5.63
C LEU A 607 -24.36 -7.27 6.39
N ASN A 608 -24.33 -6.03 5.89
CA ASN A 608 -23.80 -4.88 6.65
C ASN A 608 -24.64 -4.65 7.92
N ALA A 609 -25.97 -4.63 7.81
CA ALA A 609 -26.88 -4.46 8.95
C ALA A 609 -26.63 -5.51 10.04
N GLU A 610 -26.58 -6.79 9.69
CA GLU A 610 -26.33 -7.88 10.66
C GLU A 610 -24.96 -7.75 11.34
N THR A 611 -23.92 -7.38 10.58
CA THR A 611 -22.58 -7.16 11.15
C THR A 611 -22.56 -5.99 12.12
N ILE A 612 -23.25 -4.89 11.78
CA ILE A 612 -23.37 -3.69 12.64
C ILE A 612 -24.08 -4.04 13.94
N ILE A 613 -25.21 -4.75 13.87
CA ILE A 613 -25.98 -5.16 15.06
C ILE A 613 -25.08 -6.01 15.97
N GLY A 614 -24.42 -7.04 15.41
CA GLY A 614 -23.50 -7.90 16.18
C GLY A 614 -22.37 -7.12 16.86
N MET A 615 -21.68 -6.23 16.13
CA MET A 615 -20.61 -5.40 16.70
C MET A 615 -21.10 -4.49 17.83
N GLN A 616 -22.24 -3.83 17.63
CA GLN A 616 -22.78 -2.90 18.63
C GLN A 616 -23.30 -3.61 19.88
N GLU A 617 -23.91 -4.79 19.74
CA GLU A 617 -24.30 -5.63 20.87
C GLU A 617 -23.10 -6.18 21.64
N ALA A 618 -21.97 -6.40 20.98
CA ALA A 618 -20.71 -6.74 21.66
C ALA A 618 -20.13 -5.56 22.49
N GLY A 619 -20.63 -4.34 22.26
CA GLY A 619 -20.26 -3.12 22.98
C GLY A 619 -19.18 -2.28 22.28
N VAL A 620 -19.06 -2.39 20.96
CA VAL A 620 -18.15 -1.58 20.13
C VAL A 620 -18.90 -0.78 19.08
N ILE A 621 -18.41 0.41 18.74
CA ILE A 621 -19.08 1.31 17.78
C ILE A 621 -18.76 0.86 16.36
N ALA A 622 -19.73 0.30 15.65
CA ALA A 622 -19.53 -0.08 14.24
C ALA A 622 -19.25 1.15 13.36
N ASN A 623 -18.45 0.97 12.31
CA ASN A 623 -18.08 2.01 11.35
C ASN A 623 -18.35 1.55 9.92
N ILE A 624 -19.44 2.01 9.32
CA ILE A 624 -19.74 1.67 7.94
C ILE A 624 -18.88 2.50 6.97
N LYS A 625 -18.20 1.84 6.02
CA LYS A 625 -17.26 2.49 5.10
C LYS A 625 -17.29 1.94 3.67
N HIS A 626 -16.80 2.65 2.66
CA HIS A 626 -16.40 4.06 2.67
C HIS A 626 -17.48 4.88 1.96
N PHE A 627 -17.96 5.94 2.61
CA PHE A 627 -19.05 6.79 2.15
C PHE A 627 -18.52 7.92 1.25
N ILE A 628 -18.66 7.87 -0.07
CA ILE A 628 -19.38 6.86 -0.86
C ILE A 628 -18.76 6.68 -2.25
N ALA A 629 -19.09 5.56 -2.89
CA ALA A 629 -18.68 5.22 -4.25
C ALA A 629 -17.15 5.19 -4.44
N ASN A 630 -16.44 4.70 -3.41
CA ASN A 630 -15.03 4.36 -3.50
C ASN A 630 -14.85 3.03 -4.24
N GLU A 631 -15.09 3.05 -5.56
CA GLU A 631 -15.22 1.85 -6.40
C GLU A 631 -13.93 1.41 -7.11
N GLN A 632 -12.81 2.09 -6.88
CA GLN A 632 -11.49 1.75 -7.41
C GLN A 632 -10.39 2.28 -6.49
N GLU A 633 -9.24 1.62 -6.49
CA GLU A 633 -8.06 2.04 -5.72
C GLU A 633 -7.12 2.95 -6.51
N THR A 634 -7.02 2.75 -7.82
CA THR A 634 -6.28 3.61 -8.74
C THR A 634 -6.76 5.05 -8.60
N LEU A 635 -5.84 5.98 -8.35
CA LEU A 635 -6.14 7.41 -8.15
C LEU A 635 -7.18 7.70 -7.05
N ARG A 636 -7.39 6.81 -6.06
CA ARG A 636 -8.41 7.01 -5.00
C ARG A 636 -8.23 8.30 -4.19
N ARG A 637 -7.00 8.79 -4.06
CA ARG A 637 -6.60 10.02 -3.33
C ARG A 637 -5.62 10.83 -4.20
N PRO A 638 -5.37 12.11 -3.90
CA PRO A 638 -4.45 12.89 -4.70
C PRO A 638 -3.01 12.37 -4.64
N TYR A 639 -2.36 12.32 -5.80
CA TYR A 639 -0.98 11.85 -5.96
C TYR A 639 -0.20 12.79 -6.88
N PHE A 640 0.96 13.27 -6.44
CA PHE A 640 1.91 14.00 -7.27
C PHE A 640 1.36 15.20 -8.06
N GLY A 641 0.37 15.93 -7.51
CA GLY A 641 -0.28 17.05 -8.18
C GLY A 641 -1.43 16.65 -9.12
N VAL A 642 -1.83 15.39 -9.10
CA VAL A 642 -3.07 14.88 -9.69
C VAL A 642 -4.10 14.71 -8.56
N GLU A 643 -5.30 15.24 -8.75
CA GLU A 643 -6.41 15.09 -7.83
C GLU A 643 -6.89 13.62 -7.78
N ALA A 644 -7.66 13.28 -6.75
CA ALA A 644 -8.30 11.96 -6.69
C ALA A 644 -9.28 11.77 -7.86
N VAL A 645 -9.55 10.54 -8.29
CA VAL A 645 -10.61 10.29 -9.27
C VAL A 645 -11.97 10.81 -8.76
N SER A 646 -12.71 11.48 -9.64
CA SER A 646 -14.10 11.89 -9.36
C SER A 646 -15.07 10.85 -9.90
N ALA A 647 -15.76 10.14 -9.00
CA ALA A 647 -16.91 9.32 -9.35
C ALA A 647 -18.09 10.25 -9.67
N ASN A 648 -18.44 10.35 -10.94
CA ASN A 648 -19.51 11.22 -11.40
C ASN A 648 -20.79 10.40 -11.54
N ILE A 649 -21.72 10.59 -10.61
CA ILE A 649 -22.87 9.71 -10.38
C ILE A 649 -24.14 10.54 -10.45
N ASP A 650 -25.10 10.05 -11.23
CA ASP A 650 -26.44 10.62 -11.23
C ASP A 650 -27.19 10.27 -9.94
N ASP A 651 -28.18 11.11 -9.62
CA ASP A 651 -28.90 11.05 -8.35
C ASP A 651 -29.69 9.73 -8.18
N LYS A 652 -30.24 9.17 -9.25
CA LYS A 652 -30.97 7.89 -9.20
C LYS A 652 -30.03 6.73 -8.91
N THR A 653 -28.89 6.67 -9.59
CA THR A 653 -27.87 5.63 -9.39
C THR A 653 -27.28 5.69 -7.98
N LEU A 654 -27.06 6.90 -7.45
CA LEU A 654 -26.64 7.08 -6.07
C LEU A 654 -27.64 6.43 -5.09
N HIS A 655 -28.93 6.77 -5.18
CA HIS A 655 -29.96 6.30 -4.25
C HIS A 655 -30.31 4.81 -4.42
N GLU A 656 -30.46 4.33 -5.65
CA GLU A 656 -30.91 2.96 -5.94
C GLU A 656 -29.80 1.90 -5.87
N TYR A 657 -28.53 2.32 -5.86
CA TYR A 657 -27.39 1.41 -5.87
C TYR A 657 -26.44 1.66 -4.69
N TYR A 658 -25.64 2.73 -4.76
CA TYR A 658 -24.51 2.91 -3.84
C TYR A 658 -24.94 3.29 -2.42
N LEU A 659 -26.03 4.04 -2.28
CA LEU A 659 -26.55 4.49 -0.98
C LEU A 659 -27.29 3.36 -0.26
N TRP A 660 -27.81 2.38 -0.99
CA TRP A 660 -28.69 1.34 -0.45
C TRP A 660 -28.08 0.62 0.77
N PRO A 661 -26.82 0.12 0.76
CA PRO A 661 -26.24 -0.51 1.94
C PRO A 661 -26.04 0.45 3.12
N PHE A 662 -25.82 1.75 2.87
CA PHE A 662 -25.76 2.76 3.92
C PHE A 662 -27.14 3.04 4.52
N MET A 663 -28.21 3.01 3.73
CA MET A 663 -29.59 3.11 4.24
C MET A 663 -29.89 1.97 5.22
N ASP A 664 -29.56 0.72 4.86
CA ASP A 664 -29.71 -0.45 5.74
C ASP A 664 -28.85 -0.31 7.01
N SER A 665 -27.63 0.20 6.86
CA SER A 665 -26.70 0.42 7.99
C SER A 665 -27.19 1.49 8.97
N VAL A 666 -27.72 2.61 8.47
CA VAL A 666 -28.31 3.67 9.30
C VAL A 666 -29.58 3.16 9.99
N HIS A 667 -30.41 2.39 9.29
CA HIS A 667 -31.59 1.76 9.89
C HIS A 667 -31.23 0.75 10.99
N ALA A 668 -30.15 -0.02 10.80
CA ALA A 668 -29.57 -0.90 11.81
C ALA A 668 -28.95 -0.15 13.00
N GLY A 669 -28.81 1.17 12.92
CA GLY A 669 -28.32 2.00 14.01
C GLY A 669 -26.82 2.17 14.09
N VAL A 670 -26.12 2.11 12.95
CA VAL A 670 -24.66 2.26 12.92
C VAL A 670 -24.19 3.51 13.67
N GLY A 671 -23.16 3.35 14.51
CA GLY A 671 -22.69 4.42 15.38
C GLY A 671 -21.75 5.42 14.70
N SER A 672 -21.09 5.01 13.61
CA SER A 672 -20.19 5.87 12.84
C SER A 672 -20.14 5.54 11.35
N VAL A 673 -19.77 6.53 10.54
CA VAL A 673 -19.59 6.39 9.08
C VAL A 673 -18.21 6.94 8.72
N MET A 674 -17.44 6.26 7.88
CA MET A 674 -16.19 6.81 7.34
C MET A 674 -16.41 7.37 5.95
N CYS A 675 -16.07 8.64 5.73
CA CYS A 675 -16.12 9.26 4.41
C CYS A 675 -14.96 8.78 3.53
N SER A 676 -15.17 8.68 2.21
CA SER A 676 -14.21 8.10 1.27
C SER A 676 -13.13 9.08 0.79
N TYR A 677 -12.05 8.52 0.23
CA TYR A 677 -10.97 9.28 -0.40
C TYR A 677 -11.37 10.00 -1.69
N ASN A 678 -12.17 9.34 -2.52
CA ASN A 678 -12.48 9.81 -3.87
C ASN A 678 -13.30 11.10 -3.86
N ARG A 679 -13.34 11.77 -5.01
CA ARG A 679 -14.30 12.84 -5.25
C ARG A 679 -15.60 12.25 -5.76
N ILE A 680 -16.70 12.93 -5.50
CA ILE A 680 -18.03 12.63 -6.02
C ILE A 680 -18.54 13.91 -6.67
N ASN A 681 -18.82 13.86 -7.97
CA ASN A 681 -19.23 15.02 -8.78
C ASN A 681 -18.31 16.24 -8.55
N GLY A 682 -16.99 16.02 -8.55
CA GLY A 682 -15.94 17.05 -8.41
C GLY A 682 -15.58 17.43 -6.96
N THR A 683 -16.32 16.95 -5.95
CA THR A 683 -16.09 17.32 -4.54
C THR A 683 -15.65 16.11 -3.70
N TYR A 684 -14.57 16.25 -2.94
CA TYR A 684 -14.06 15.21 -2.04
C TYR A 684 -15.14 14.69 -1.07
N GLY A 685 -15.26 13.37 -0.92
CA GLY A 685 -16.27 12.74 -0.06
C GLY A 685 -16.30 13.31 1.36
N CYS A 686 -15.12 13.47 1.96
CA CYS A 686 -14.94 14.05 3.29
C CYS A 686 -15.12 15.58 3.41
N LYS A 687 -15.48 16.26 2.32
CA LYS A 687 -15.82 17.70 2.29
C LYS A 687 -17.14 17.95 1.52
N ASN A 688 -17.90 16.90 1.22
CA ASN A 688 -19.10 17.02 0.41
C ASN A 688 -20.34 17.29 1.28
N ASP A 689 -20.74 18.56 1.34
CA ASP A 689 -21.90 19.03 2.12
C ASP A 689 -23.21 18.35 1.71
N LYS A 690 -23.47 18.23 0.40
CA LYS A 690 -24.67 17.56 -0.11
C LYS A 690 -24.74 16.10 0.34
N LEU A 691 -23.62 15.38 0.33
CA LEU A 691 -23.58 13.97 0.75
C LEU A 691 -23.69 13.81 2.27
N MET A 692 -22.88 14.53 3.05
CA MET A 692 -22.83 14.33 4.51
C MET A 692 -23.98 15.03 5.24
N ASN A 693 -24.20 16.33 4.99
CA ASN A 693 -25.28 17.07 5.63
C ASN A 693 -26.63 16.79 4.98
N GLY A 694 -26.69 16.84 3.64
CA GLY A 694 -27.93 16.67 2.88
C GLY A 694 -28.45 15.23 2.92
N ILE A 695 -27.68 14.28 2.41
CA ILE A 695 -28.15 12.89 2.26
C ILE A 695 -27.99 12.11 3.57
N LEU A 696 -26.78 11.98 4.10
CA LEU A 696 -26.54 11.12 5.27
C LEU A 696 -27.24 11.63 6.54
N LYS A 697 -26.97 12.86 6.96
CA LYS A 697 -27.50 13.39 8.24
C LYS A 697 -28.96 13.81 8.16
N THR A 698 -29.42 14.36 7.02
CA THR A 698 -30.78 14.87 6.90
C THR A 698 -31.73 13.84 6.28
N GLU A 699 -31.44 13.33 5.07
CA GLU A 699 -32.34 12.40 4.39
C GLU A 699 -32.40 11.02 5.08
N LEU A 700 -31.25 10.43 5.40
CA LEU A 700 -31.18 9.14 6.09
C LEU A 700 -31.37 9.26 7.60
N GLY A 701 -31.32 10.47 8.15
CA GLY A 701 -31.48 10.70 9.59
C GLY A 701 -30.35 10.12 10.43
N PHE A 702 -29.11 10.11 9.93
CA PHE A 702 -27.97 9.56 10.64
C PHE A 702 -27.65 10.34 11.93
N GLU A 703 -27.78 9.66 13.07
CA GLU A 703 -27.55 10.21 14.42
C GLU A 703 -26.10 10.00 14.91
N GLY A 704 -25.29 9.17 14.25
CA GLY A 704 -23.90 8.93 14.62
C GLY A 704 -22.95 10.04 14.19
N PHE A 705 -21.64 9.73 14.18
CA PHE A 705 -20.59 10.66 13.74
C PHE A 705 -19.92 10.21 12.44
N VAL A 706 -19.50 11.17 11.62
CA VAL A 706 -18.71 10.93 10.40
C VAL A 706 -17.23 11.12 10.70
N MET A 707 -16.41 10.14 10.33
CA MET A 707 -14.95 10.20 10.49
C MET A 707 -14.22 10.20 9.15
N LEU A 708 -13.03 10.79 9.15
CA LEU A 708 -12.13 10.85 8.01
C LEU A 708 -11.46 9.49 7.78
N ASP A 709 -11.41 9.03 6.52
CA ASP A 709 -10.42 8.02 6.11
C ASP A 709 -8.99 8.61 6.21
N TRP A 710 -7.99 7.76 6.43
CA TRP A 710 -6.64 8.17 6.83
C TRP A 710 -5.97 9.09 5.82
N ASP A 711 -5.83 10.37 6.19
CA ASP A 711 -5.27 11.41 5.33
C ASP A 711 -6.06 11.64 4.02
N ALA A 712 -7.39 11.40 4.03
CA ALA A 712 -8.24 11.85 2.94
C ALA A 712 -8.21 13.38 2.82
N GLN A 713 -8.32 13.93 1.59
CA GLN A 713 -8.22 15.36 1.38
C GLN A 713 -9.35 16.11 2.10
N HIS A 714 -8.97 17.05 2.97
CA HIS A 714 -9.91 17.90 3.71
C HIS A 714 -9.25 19.23 4.12
N ASP A 715 -10.08 20.21 4.47
CA ASP A 715 -9.68 21.50 5.03
C ASP A 715 -10.62 21.88 6.18
N ILE A 716 -10.50 23.09 6.72
CA ILE A 716 -11.36 23.54 7.81
C ILE A 716 -12.86 23.55 7.43
N GLN A 717 -13.20 23.67 6.15
CA GLN A 717 -14.59 23.68 5.72
C GLN A 717 -15.23 22.29 5.77
N SER A 718 -14.45 21.21 5.87
CA SER A 718 -15.04 19.88 6.09
C SER A 718 -15.82 19.80 7.41
N ALA A 719 -15.46 20.63 8.40
CA ALA A 719 -16.21 20.77 9.65
C ALA A 719 -17.66 21.16 9.38
N ASN A 720 -17.86 22.23 8.61
CA ASN A 720 -19.18 22.74 8.24
C ASN A 720 -19.88 21.83 7.22
N ALA A 721 -19.13 21.12 6.37
CA ALA A 721 -19.68 20.16 5.42
C ALA A 721 -20.24 18.88 6.06
N GLY A 722 -20.00 18.65 7.35
CA GLY A 722 -20.62 17.55 8.10
C GLY A 722 -19.67 16.50 8.64
N LEU A 723 -18.35 16.63 8.45
CA LEU A 723 -17.37 15.75 9.11
C LEU A 723 -17.36 16.01 10.62
N ASP A 724 -17.20 14.98 11.45
CA ASP A 724 -17.21 15.08 12.92
C ASP A 724 -15.87 14.69 13.59
N MET A 725 -15.06 13.87 12.92
CA MET A 725 -13.79 13.37 13.46
C MET A 725 -12.69 13.30 12.39
N VAL A 726 -11.54 13.92 12.65
CA VAL A 726 -10.34 13.82 11.80
C VAL A 726 -9.35 12.80 12.37
N MET A 727 -8.84 11.94 11.49
CA MET A 727 -7.85 10.89 11.79
C MET A 727 -6.70 10.91 10.76
N PRO A 728 -5.52 10.36 11.06
CA PRO A 728 -5.08 9.77 12.34
C PRO A 728 -4.65 10.80 13.39
N LEU A 729 -4.40 12.06 12.97
CA LEU A 729 -3.95 13.15 13.83
C LEU A 729 -4.91 14.35 13.70
N GLY A 730 -4.40 15.57 13.83
CA GLY A 730 -5.21 16.79 13.66
C GLY A 730 -5.55 17.14 12.22
N GLY A 731 -4.83 16.59 11.22
CA GLY A 731 -5.01 16.95 9.81
C GLY A 731 -5.04 18.47 9.59
N SER A 732 -5.96 18.93 8.72
CA SER A 732 -6.21 20.34 8.45
C SER A 732 -7.04 21.04 9.55
N TRP A 733 -7.58 20.30 10.54
CA TRP A 733 -8.30 20.86 11.69
C TRP A 733 -7.33 21.28 12.80
N GLY A 734 -6.24 20.54 12.98
CA GLY A 734 -4.99 20.94 13.66
C GLY A 734 -5.15 21.75 14.96
N LYS A 735 -4.22 22.69 15.21
CA LYS A 735 -4.38 23.71 16.28
C LYS A 735 -5.58 24.65 16.01
N ASN A 736 -6.18 24.57 14.82
CA ASN A 736 -6.96 25.62 14.18
C ASN A 736 -8.47 25.47 14.32
N LEU A 737 -9.02 24.35 14.81
CA LEU A 737 -10.46 24.25 15.00
C LEU A 737 -10.94 25.25 16.07
N THR A 738 -10.19 25.42 17.16
CA THR A 738 -10.50 26.42 18.20
C THR A 738 -10.35 27.86 17.68
N ASP A 739 -9.34 28.13 16.84
CA ASP A 739 -9.16 29.45 16.22
C ASP A 739 -10.28 29.77 15.22
N ALA A 740 -10.71 28.76 14.45
CA ALA A 740 -11.84 28.85 13.53
C ALA A 740 -13.17 29.06 14.26
N ILE A 741 -13.32 28.54 15.48
CA ILE A 741 -14.46 28.87 16.35
C ILE A 741 -14.36 30.31 16.85
N ALA A 742 -13.20 30.69 17.40
CA ALA A 742 -12.98 32.01 17.98
C ALA A 742 -13.17 33.15 16.97
N ASN A 743 -12.83 32.91 15.69
CA ASN A 743 -13.00 33.89 14.61
C ASN A 743 -14.34 33.75 13.84
N GLY A 744 -15.19 32.80 14.20
CA GLY A 744 -16.52 32.58 13.60
C GLY A 744 -16.55 31.82 12.27
N THR A 745 -15.43 31.27 11.80
CA THR A 745 -15.38 30.42 10.59
C THR A 745 -16.13 29.10 10.77
N VAL A 746 -16.05 28.52 11.98
CA VAL A 746 -16.81 27.32 12.37
C VAL A 746 -17.69 27.70 13.56
N PRO A 747 -19.02 27.55 13.47
CA PRO A 747 -19.91 27.83 14.59
C PRO A 747 -19.60 26.96 15.83
N GLU A 748 -19.73 27.52 17.05
CA GLU A 748 -19.48 26.76 18.29
C GLU A 748 -20.47 25.58 18.45
N ASP A 749 -21.73 25.78 18.06
CA ASP A 749 -22.76 24.75 18.06
C ASP A 749 -22.40 23.60 17.11
N ARG A 750 -21.69 23.88 16.01
CA ARG A 750 -21.21 22.84 15.10
C ARG A 750 -20.22 21.90 15.80
N VAL A 751 -19.23 22.41 16.52
CA VAL A 751 -18.27 21.56 17.28
C VAL A 751 -18.93 20.88 18.48
N THR A 752 -19.94 21.53 19.06
CA THR A 752 -20.78 20.93 20.11
C THR A 752 -21.57 19.73 19.57
N ASP A 753 -22.10 19.79 18.36
CA ASP A 753 -22.75 18.67 17.69
C ASP A 753 -21.77 17.53 17.38
N MET A 754 -20.56 17.83 16.88
CA MET A 754 -19.53 16.79 16.65
C MET A 754 -19.24 16.01 17.93
N ALA A 755 -18.95 16.72 19.02
CA ALA A 755 -18.65 16.11 20.31
C ALA A 755 -19.85 15.31 20.85
N THR A 756 -21.08 15.83 20.69
CA THR A 756 -22.31 15.15 21.09
C THR A 756 -22.52 13.86 20.32
N ARG A 757 -22.36 13.85 18.99
CA ARG A 757 -22.47 12.64 18.14
C ARG A 757 -21.46 11.56 18.54
N ILE A 758 -20.21 11.96 18.77
CA ILE A 758 -19.12 11.06 19.19
C ILE A 758 -19.41 10.43 20.56
N ILE A 759 -19.77 11.25 21.54
CA ILE A 759 -20.06 10.78 22.90
C ILE A 759 -21.39 10.00 22.95
N ALA A 760 -22.37 10.34 22.11
CA ALA A 760 -23.61 9.59 22.00
C ALA A 760 -23.33 8.18 21.48
N ALA A 761 -22.48 8.00 20.46
CA ALA A 761 -22.11 6.67 20.00
C ALA A 761 -21.42 5.85 21.12
N TRP A 762 -20.57 6.49 21.93
CA TRP A 762 -19.93 5.88 23.09
C TRP A 762 -20.94 5.40 24.16
N TYR A 763 -21.96 6.21 24.47
CA TYR A 763 -23.05 5.82 25.37
C TYR A 763 -24.00 4.78 24.77
N LEU A 764 -24.24 4.81 23.46
CA LEU A 764 -25.15 3.89 22.76
C LEU A 764 -24.75 2.43 22.99
N VAL A 765 -23.45 2.15 22.88
CA VAL A 765 -22.89 0.80 23.04
C VAL A 765 -22.34 0.52 24.45
N GLY A 766 -22.61 1.41 25.41
CA GLY A 766 -22.31 1.21 26.83
C GLY A 766 -20.82 1.17 27.17
N GLN A 767 -20.00 1.98 26.51
CA GLN A 767 -18.56 2.08 26.76
C GLN A 767 -18.20 2.98 27.96
N ASP A 768 -19.21 3.56 28.62
CA ASP A 768 -19.08 4.43 29.79
C ASP A 768 -18.99 3.72 31.15
N GLY A 769 -19.13 2.40 31.16
CA GLY A 769 -19.02 1.60 32.37
C GLY A 769 -17.58 1.20 32.71
N ASP A 770 -17.34 0.91 34.00
CA ASP A 770 -16.05 0.43 34.55
C ASP A 770 -15.52 -0.88 33.92
N LYS A 771 -16.33 -1.51 33.06
CA LYS A 771 -16.02 -2.78 32.39
C LYS A 771 -15.44 -2.63 30.99
N PHE A 772 -15.47 -1.44 30.39
CA PHE A 772 -14.80 -1.23 29.11
C PHE A 772 -13.28 -1.09 29.34
N PRO A 773 -12.42 -1.85 28.63
CA PRO A 773 -10.98 -1.77 28.87
C PRO A 773 -10.38 -0.42 28.48
N ILE A 774 -9.15 -0.17 28.97
CA ILE A 774 -8.39 1.01 28.59
C ILE A 774 -8.23 1.03 27.05
N PRO A 775 -8.44 2.17 26.38
CA PRO A 775 -8.32 2.26 24.93
C PRO A 775 -6.99 1.71 24.39
N GLY A 776 -7.07 0.71 23.50
CA GLY A 776 -5.93 0.07 22.86
C GLY A 776 -5.09 -0.85 23.75
N ILE A 777 -5.66 -1.40 24.83
CA ILE A 777 -4.95 -2.35 25.69
C ILE A 777 -4.48 -3.59 24.89
N GLY A 778 -3.21 -3.95 25.05
CA GLY A 778 -2.61 -5.07 24.32
C GLY A 778 -2.31 -4.82 22.84
N LEU A 779 -2.74 -3.69 22.26
CA LEU A 779 -2.31 -3.25 20.93
C LEU A 779 -0.95 -2.57 21.05
N LYS A 780 0.12 -3.35 20.97
CA LYS A 780 1.53 -2.89 21.07
C LYS A 780 2.36 -3.40 19.89
N GLU A 781 3.58 -2.88 19.75
CA GLU A 781 4.53 -3.40 18.76
C GLU A 781 4.91 -4.86 19.06
N LEU A 782 4.58 -5.77 18.14
CA LEU A 782 4.71 -7.22 18.34
C LEU A 782 6.15 -7.71 18.52
N THR A 783 7.14 -6.92 18.09
CA THR A 783 8.57 -7.23 18.23
C THR A 783 9.15 -6.76 19.56
N GLN A 784 8.40 -6.00 20.35
CA GLN A 784 8.80 -5.52 21.67
C GLN A 784 8.09 -6.31 22.79
N PRO A 785 8.68 -6.41 24.00
CA PRO A 785 7.97 -6.97 25.14
C PRO A 785 6.68 -6.18 25.46
N HIS A 786 5.56 -6.88 25.55
CA HIS A 786 4.27 -6.31 25.91
C HIS A 786 3.44 -7.31 26.72
N GLU A 787 2.42 -6.82 27.43
CA GLU A 787 1.46 -7.67 28.12
C GLU A 787 0.58 -8.39 27.10
N GLN A 788 0.46 -9.72 27.26
CA GLN A 788 -0.43 -10.53 26.42
C GLN A 788 -1.87 -10.34 26.86
N VAL A 789 -2.69 -9.82 25.96
CA VAL A 789 -4.14 -9.70 26.13
C VAL A 789 -4.80 -10.69 25.20
N ASP A 790 -5.29 -11.81 25.74
CA ASP A 790 -6.02 -12.81 24.96
C ASP A 790 -7.46 -12.38 24.74
N ALA A 791 -7.79 -12.06 23.50
CA ALA A 791 -9.10 -11.60 23.10
C ALA A 791 -9.99 -12.75 22.61
N ARG A 792 -9.41 -13.92 22.32
CA ARG A 792 -10.12 -15.04 21.69
C ARG A 792 -11.16 -15.62 22.65
N ASP A 793 -12.41 -15.66 22.19
CA ASP A 793 -13.51 -16.30 22.91
C ASP A 793 -13.66 -17.75 22.42
N PRO A 794 -13.53 -18.78 23.26
CA PRO A 794 -13.76 -20.17 22.87
C PRO A 794 -15.15 -20.40 22.23
N ALA A 795 -16.15 -19.59 22.59
CA ALA A 795 -17.49 -19.67 21.99
C ALA A 795 -17.52 -19.22 20.52
N SER A 796 -16.46 -18.57 20.01
CA SER A 796 -16.33 -18.21 18.59
C SER A 796 -15.87 -19.37 17.70
N GLU A 797 -15.36 -20.47 18.26
CA GLU A 797 -14.80 -21.59 17.47
C GLU A 797 -15.78 -22.18 16.44
N PRO A 798 -17.08 -22.42 16.78
CA PRO A 798 -18.05 -22.88 15.78
C PRO A 798 -18.27 -21.86 14.66
N VAL A 799 -18.29 -20.56 14.99
CA VAL A 799 -18.51 -19.48 14.02
C VAL A 799 -17.34 -19.35 13.06
N LEU A 800 -16.10 -19.53 13.54
CA LEU A 800 -14.91 -19.54 12.68
C LEU A 800 -14.96 -20.71 11.68
N LEU A 801 -15.27 -21.91 12.16
CA LEU A 801 -15.30 -23.11 11.31
C LEU A 801 -16.49 -23.10 10.34
N GLU A 802 -17.71 -22.86 10.83
CA GLU A 802 -18.91 -22.79 9.97
C GLU A 802 -18.83 -21.58 9.02
N GLY A 803 -18.26 -20.47 9.48
CA GLY A 803 -17.89 -19.31 8.66
C GLY A 803 -17.02 -19.68 7.48
N ALA A 804 -15.96 -20.46 7.73
CA ALA A 804 -15.05 -20.94 6.70
C ALA A 804 -15.70 -21.99 5.79
N ILE A 805 -16.61 -22.83 6.28
CA ILE A 805 -17.31 -23.84 5.46
C ILE A 805 -18.31 -23.18 4.52
N ALA A 806 -19.12 -22.25 5.04
CA ALA A 806 -20.33 -21.78 4.37
C ALA A 806 -20.10 -20.92 3.12
N GLY A 807 -18.93 -20.29 2.98
CA GLY A 807 -18.59 -19.42 1.82
C GLY A 807 -17.80 -20.09 0.71
N HIS A 808 -17.50 -21.39 0.82
CA HIS A 808 -16.97 -22.16 -0.32
C HIS A 808 -18.07 -22.45 -1.33
N VAL A 809 -17.80 -22.14 -2.60
CA VAL A 809 -18.78 -22.33 -3.69
C VAL A 809 -18.28 -23.40 -4.65
N LEU A 810 -19.02 -24.52 -4.73
CA LEU A 810 -18.79 -25.56 -5.72
C LEU A 810 -19.41 -25.11 -7.05
N VAL A 811 -18.60 -24.85 -8.07
CA VAL A 811 -19.10 -24.36 -9.36
C VAL A 811 -19.16 -25.43 -10.44
N LYS A 812 -18.37 -26.50 -10.29
CA LYS A 812 -18.34 -27.67 -11.17
C LYS A 812 -18.16 -28.94 -10.35
N ASN A 813 -18.88 -30.01 -10.68
CA ASN A 813 -18.74 -31.33 -10.07
C ASN A 813 -19.22 -32.45 -11.02
N ASP A 814 -18.40 -32.77 -12.01
CA ASP A 814 -18.66 -33.80 -13.00
C ASP A 814 -18.45 -35.19 -12.40
N ASN A 815 -19.22 -36.17 -12.91
CA ASN A 815 -19.11 -37.57 -12.53
C ASN A 815 -19.25 -37.85 -11.02
N ASN A 816 -19.82 -36.92 -10.25
CA ASN A 816 -19.83 -36.96 -8.78
C ASN A 816 -18.43 -37.19 -8.19
N ALA A 817 -17.41 -36.52 -8.75
CA ALA A 817 -16.03 -36.60 -8.24
C ALA A 817 -15.93 -36.18 -6.78
N LEU A 818 -16.80 -35.25 -6.35
CA LEU A 818 -17.00 -34.88 -4.96
C LEU A 818 -18.44 -35.23 -4.48
N PRO A 819 -18.61 -35.60 -3.20
CA PRO A 819 -17.56 -35.81 -2.20
C PRO A 819 -16.79 -37.12 -2.47
N PHE A 820 -15.61 -37.27 -1.88
CA PHE A 820 -14.88 -38.53 -1.94
C PHE A 820 -15.65 -39.67 -1.26
N ARG A 821 -16.30 -40.53 -2.06
CA ARG A 821 -17.15 -41.62 -1.56
C ARG A 821 -16.36 -42.84 -1.06
N ASN A 822 -15.18 -43.06 -1.65
CA ASN A 822 -14.30 -44.17 -1.31
C ASN A 822 -13.06 -43.66 -0.60
N LYS A 823 -12.49 -44.51 0.25
CA LYS A 823 -11.14 -44.27 0.79
C LYS A 823 -10.15 -44.16 -0.36
N LEU A 824 -9.50 -43.00 -0.48
CA LEU A 824 -8.46 -42.77 -1.47
C LEU A 824 -7.21 -43.57 -1.09
N ALA A 825 -6.66 -44.33 -2.03
CA ALA A 825 -5.36 -44.96 -1.88
C ALA A 825 -4.24 -43.94 -2.07
N MET A 826 -4.40 -43.01 -3.02
CA MET A 826 -3.41 -41.98 -3.33
C MET A 826 -4.06 -40.66 -3.74
N ILE A 827 -3.54 -39.56 -3.20
CA ILE A 827 -3.91 -38.19 -3.61
C ILE A 827 -2.64 -37.40 -3.94
N SER A 828 -2.69 -36.56 -4.96
CA SER A 828 -1.60 -35.64 -5.31
C SER A 828 -2.05 -34.19 -5.14
N VAL A 829 -1.22 -33.37 -4.49
CA VAL A 829 -1.51 -31.97 -4.19
C VAL A 829 -0.53 -31.07 -4.91
N PHE A 830 -1.04 -30.12 -5.69
CA PHE A 830 -0.23 -29.21 -6.50
C PHE A 830 -0.55 -27.75 -6.21
N GLY A 831 0.43 -26.89 -6.43
CA GLY A 831 0.26 -25.45 -6.43
C GLY A 831 0.61 -24.77 -5.12
N TYR A 832 1.07 -23.53 -5.27
CA TYR A 832 1.70 -22.72 -4.22
C TYR A 832 0.73 -22.36 -3.08
N ASP A 833 -0.56 -22.30 -3.37
CA ASP A 833 -1.60 -21.89 -2.43
C ASP A 833 -2.02 -23.01 -1.45
N ALA A 834 -1.47 -24.23 -1.59
CA ALA A 834 -1.84 -25.36 -0.74
C ALA A 834 -1.16 -25.36 0.65
N THR A 835 -0.18 -24.49 0.92
CA THR A 835 0.66 -24.54 2.15
C THR A 835 0.66 -23.21 2.90
N ILE A 836 1.00 -23.24 4.20
CA ILE A 836 1.27 -22.00 4.95
C ILE A 836 2.40 -21.17 4.32
N PRO A 837 2.36 -19.84 4.49
CA PRO A 837 3.44 -18.98 4.03
C PRO A 837 4.74 -19.14 4.82
N ARG A 838 5.89 -18.86 4.17
CA ARG A 838 7.24 -18.91 4.77
C ARG A 838 7.62 -17.64 5.55
N THR A 839 6.66 -16.96 6.20
CA THR A 839 6.88 -15.68 6.90
C THR A 839 6.63 -15.79 8.41
N LYS A 840 6.77 -14.68 9.16
CA LYS A 840 6.60 -14.65 10.62
C LYS A 840 5.37 -13.83 10.99
N ASN A 841 4.62 -14.27 12.02
CA ASN A 841 3.43 -13.58 12.52
C ASN A 841 3.72 -12.30 13.34
N THR A 842 4.80 -11.59 13.02
CA THR A 842 5.25 -10.39 13.76
C THR A 842 5.89 -9.32 12.87
N ASP A 843 6.05 -9.58 11.58
CA ASP A 843 6.69 -8.66 10.64
C ASP A 843 5.67 -7.72 9.96
N LEU A 844 6.18 -6.85 9.09
CA LEU A 844 5.36 -5.91 8.33
C LEU A 844 4.43 -6.61 7.34
N LEU A 845 4.83 -7.77 6.79
CA LEU A 845 3.98 -8.55 5.90
C LEU A 845 2.76 -9.06 6.68
N PHE A 846 2.95 -9.56 7.90
CA PHE A 846 1.86 -9.98 8.77
C PHE A 846 0.91 -8.82 9.11
N SER A 847 1.42 -7.66 9.51
CA SER A 847 0.58 -6.52 9.88
C SER A 847 -0.23 -5.93 8.71
N HIS A 848 0.13 -6.27 7.48
CA HIS A 848 -0.58 -5.90 6.25
C HIS A 848 -1.23 -7.07 5.52
N GLY A 849 -1.30 -8.27 6.09
CA GLY A 849 -1.93 -9.43 5.41
C GLY A 849 -1.18 -9.92 4.16
N TYR A 850 0.08 -9.54 3.99
CA TYR A 850 0.94 -9.93 2.87
C TYR A 850 1.81 -11.16 3.18
N THR A 851 1.40 -11.99 4.13
CA THR A 851 2.17 -13.19 4.51
C THR A 851 2.46 -14.09 3.32
N SER A 852 1.53 -14.17 2.35
CA SER A 852 1.65 -14.99 1.15
C SER A 852 2.23 -14.25 -0.07
N SER A 853 2.65 -12.99 0.11
CA SER A 853 3.22 -12.13 -0.93
C SER A 853 4.49 -11.45 -0.42
N PRO A 854 5.58 -12.19 -0.18
CA PRO A 854 6.83 -11.63 0.35
C PRO A 854 7.43 -10.52 -0.54
N GLU A 855 7.14 -10.53 -1.83
CA GLU A 855 7.47 -9.45 -2.76
C GLU A 855 6.90 -8.08 -2.35
N MET A 856 5.88 -8.06 -1.49
CA MET A 856 5.25 -6.85 -0.96
C MET A 856 5.91 -6.32 0.34
N GLU A 857 7.06 -6.87 0.77
CA GLU A 857 7.74 -6.44 2.00
C GLU A 857 8.23 -4.98 1.94
N ASN A 858 8.66 -4.54 0.74
CA ASN A 858 9.25 -3.22 0.52
C ASN A 858 8.23 -2.14 0.12
N VAL A 859 6.93 -2.41 0.27
CA VAL A 859 5.89 -1.53 -0.27
C VAL A 859 5.78 -0.25 0.56
N ALA A 860 6.25 0.85 -0.02
CA ALA A 860 6.02 2.18 0.52
C ALA A 860 4.55 2.58 0.33
N LEU A 861 3.92 3.05 1.41
CA LEU A 861 2.57 3.59 1.39
C LEU A 861 2.50 4.77 0.40
N GLY A 862 1.70 4.63 -0.67
CA GLY A 862 1.29 5.77 -1.51
C GLY A 862 1.92 5.89 -2.90
N HIS A 863 2.57 4.85 -3.42
CA HIS A 863 2.86 4.76 -4.86
C HIS A 863 2.19 3.50 -5.42
N GLU A 864 1.60 3.62 -6.61
CA GLU A 864 1.11 2.47 -7.37
C GLU A 864 2.32 1.58 -7.68
N ALA A 865 2.43 0.48 -6.95
CA ALA A 865 3.40 -0.57 -7.20
C ALA A 865 2.64 -1.73 -7.84
N HIS A 866 3.18 -2.23 -8.95
CA HIS A 866 2.59 -3.35 -9.67
C HIS A 866 2.97 -4.65 -8.95
N PHE A 867 1.98 -5.50 -8.69
CA PHE A 867 2.18 -6.80 -8.05
C PHE A 867 1.65 -7.92 -8.91
N ASP A 868 2.12 -9.14 -8.63
CA ASP A 868 1.50 -10.31 -9.22
C ASP A 868 0.05 -10.41 -8.70
N GLN A 869 -0.85 -10.85 -9.59
CA GLN A 869 -2.25 -11.13 -9.24
C GLN A 869 -2.38 -12.44 -8.44
N ALA A 870 -1.31 -13.22 -8.38
CA ALA A 870 -1.16 -14.41 -7.57
C ALA A 870 -0.21 -14.18 -6.38
N ALA A 871 -0.65 -14.55 -5.17
CA ALA A 871 0.18 -14.60 -3.97
C ALA A 871 0.87 -15.96 -3.87
N ARG A 872 2.07 -16.07 -4.45
CA ARG A 872 2.77 -17.36 -4.61
C ARG A 872 3.50 -17.86 -3.36
N GLY A 873 3.47 -17.09 -2.27
CA GLY A 873 4.15 -17.43 -1.02
C GLY A 873 3.41 -18.45 -0.15
N GLY A 874 2.14 -18.75 -0.43
CA GLY A 874 1.33 -19.70 0.34
C GLY A 874 -0.17 -19.44 0.21
N THR A 875 -0.95 -20.15 1.03
CA THR A 875 -2.41 -19.99 1.11
C THR A 875 -2.79 -18.57 1.53
N ILE A 876 -3.80 -17.98 0.88
CA ILE A 876 -4.34 -16.69 1.33
C ILE A 876 -5.63 -16.89 2.13
N VAL A 877 -5.68 -16.26 3.31
CA VAL A 877 -6.86 -16.29 4.21
C VAL A 877 -7.59 -14.95 4.28
N THR A 878 -6.94 -13.89 3.81
CA THR A 878 -7.42 -12.51 3.74
C THR A 878 -6.73 -11.79 2.57
N GLY A 879 -7.21 -10.60 2.20
CA GLY A 879 -6.49 -9.71 1.28
C GLY A 879 -5.51 -8.78 2.02
N GLY A 880 -4.98 -7.78 1.32
CA GLY A 880 -3.90 -6.94 1.85
C GLY A 880 -4.29 -5.57 2.42
N ARG A 881 -3.45 -5.07 3.33
CA ARG A 881 -3.44 -3.78 4.07
C ARG A 881 -4.55 -3.58 5.11
N ALA A 882 -5.27 -2.46 5.08
CA ALA A 882 -6.15 -2.05 6.18
C ALA A 882 -7.32 -3.02 6.40
N GLY A 883 -7.74 -3.74 5.37
CA GLY A 883 -8.76 -4.80 5.48
C GLY A 883 -8.25 -6.11 6.08
N ALA A 884 -6.94 -6.29 6.25
CA ALA A 884 -6.34 -7.54 6.72
C ALA A 884 -6.66 -7.81 8.20
N ASN A 885 -6.53 -9.06 8.61
CA ASN A 885 -6.67 -9.49 10.00
C ASN A 885 -5.41 -10.24 10.48
N SER A 886 -5.39 -10.61 11.77
CA SER A 886 -4.24 -11.27 12.40
C SER A 886 -4.52 -12.74 12.73
N PRO A 887 -4.21 -13.70 11.84
CA PRO A 887 -4.43 -15.12 12.12
C PRO A 887 -3.54 -15.60 13.27
N ALA A 888 -4.16 -16.21 14.30
CA ALA A 888 -3.42 -16.91 15.37
C ALA A 888 -2.67 -18.14 14.84
N TYR A 889 -3.24 -18.77 13.82
CA TYR A 889 -2.66 -19.85 13.03
C TYR A 889 -3.28 -19.81 11.64
N ILE A 890 -2.70 -20.56 10.70
CA ILE A 890 -3.30 -20.81 9.40
C ILE A 890 -3.34 -22.33 9.26
N ASP A 891 -4.54 -22.90 9.23
CA ASP A 891 -4.72 -24.29 8.86
C ASP A 891 -4.76 -24.39 7.34
N ASP A 892 -3.62 -24.72 6.72
CA ASP A 892 -3.52 -24.80 5.26
C ASP A 892 -4.09 -26.12 4.69
N PRO A 893 -4.48 -26.14 3.41
CA PRO A 893 -5.02 -27.34 2.77
C PRO A 893 -4.11 -28.57 2.84
N LEU A 894 -2.81 -28.45 2.56
CA LEU A 894 -1.89 -29.58 2.52
C LEU A 894 -1.73 -30.21 3.91
N SER A 895 -1.55 -29.40 4.96
CA SER A 895 -1.48 -29.88 6.33
C SER A 895 -2.76 -30.61 6.74
N ALA A 896 -3.94 -30.08 6.39
CA ALA A 896 -5.22 -30.73 6.65
C ALA A 896 -5.35 -32.09 5.93
N ILE A 897 -4.96 -32.15 4.66
CA ILE A 897 -4.93 -33.38 3.86
C ILE A 897 -3.97 -34.40 4.47
N GLN A 898 -2.76 -34.00 4.87
CA GLN A 898 -1.78 -34.90 5.49
C GLN A 898 -2.29 -35.48 6.82
N ARG A 899 -2.96 -34.67 7.65
CA ARG A 899 -3.58 -35.16 8.89
C ARG A 899 -4.68 -36.18 8.60
N ARG A 900 -5.50 -35.96 7.56
CA ARG A 900 -6.51 -36.94 7.14
C ARG A 900 -5.90 -38.20 6.59
N ALA A 901 -4.91 -38.07 5.71
CA ALA A 901 -4.20 -39.17 5.09
C ALA A 901 -3.52 -40.08 6.12
N ARG A 902 -2.99 -39.52 7.23
CA ARG A 902 -2.46 -40.31 8.35
C ARG A 902 -3.52 -41.20 8.99
N LYS A 903 -4.75 -40.71 9.16
CA LYS A 903 -5.85 -41.48 9.74
C LYS A 903 -6.34 -42.54 8.76
N ASP A 904 -6.45 -42.18 7.50
CA ASP A 904 -7.03 -43.03 6.48
C ASP A 904 -6.02 -44.02 5.90
N GLY A 905 -4.71 -43.79 6.04
CA GLY A 905 -3.66 -44.59 5.39
C GLY A 905 -3.53 -44.30 3.88
N THR A 906 -3.87 -43.08 3.47
CA THR A 906 -3.75 -42.58 2.09
C THR A 906 -2.33 -42.13 1.82
N TRP A 907 -1.79 -42.44 0.64
CA TRP A 907 -0.52 -41.89 0.17
C TRP A 907 -0.71 -40.47 -0.36
N VAL A 908 0.13 -39.52 0.06
CA VAL A 908 0.08 -38.12 -0.43
C VAL A 908 1.34 -37.81 -1.22
N ASN A 909 1.21 -37.44 -2.49
CA ASN A 909 2.28 -36.76 -3.23
C ASN A 909 2.02 -35.25 -3.21
N TRP A 910 3.07 -34.43 -3.26
CA TRP A 910 2.92 -32.99 -3.39
C TRP A 910 4.04 -32.34 -4.19
N ASP A 911 3.70 -31.33 -4.98
CA ASP A 911 4.63 -30.40 -5.62
C ASP A 911 3.99 -29.00 -5.64
N LEU A 912 4.55 -28.09 -4.85
CA LEU A 912 3.95 -26.78 -4.58
C LEU A 912 4.55 -25.66 -5.45
N ASP A 913 5.64 -25.94 -6.16
CA ASP A 913 6.48 -24.90 -6.76
C ASP A 913 6.54 -25.03 -8.29
N SER A 914 6.45 -26.24 -8.84
CA SER A 914 6.65 -26.47 -10.28
C SER A 914 5.48 -25.99 -11.13
N PHE A 915 5.76 -25.22 -12.18
CA PHE A 915 4.77 -24.84 -13.21
C PHE A 915 4.20 -26.04 -13.99
N ASN A 916 5.03 -27.05 -14.24
CA ASN A 916 4.66 -28.26 -14.97
C ASN A 916 5.09 -29.49 -14.15
N PRO A 917 4.41 -29.78 -13.04
CA PRO A 917 4.81 -30.84 -12.13
C PRO A 917 4.67 -32.23 -12.78
N ASP A 918 5.51 -33.17 -12.36
CA ASP A 918 5.27 -34.58 -12.65
C ASP A 918 4.08 -35.06 -11.80
N VAL A 919 3.18 -35.82 -12.44
CA VAL A 919 2.00 -36.36 -11.78
C VAL A 919 2.15 -37.87 -11.69
N ASN A 920 2.00 -38.42 -10.49
CA ASN A 920 1.88 -39.86 -10.33
C ASN A 920 0.52 -40.32 -10.88
N ALA A 921 0.55 -41.01 -12.03
CA ALA A 921 -0.65 -41.47 -12.72
C ALA A 921 -1.52 -42.45 -11.90
N ALA A 922 -1.00 -42.98 -10.79
CA ALA A 922 -1.76 -43.80 -9.84
C ALA A 922 -2.59 -42.98 -8.83
N SER A 923 -2.60 -41.65 -8.93
CA SER A 923 -3.40 -40.79 -8.04
C SER A 923 -4.89 -40.96 -8.32
N ASP A 924 -5.68 -41.23 -7.27
CA ASP A 924 -7.14 -41.30 -7.37
C ASP A 924 -7.75 -39.91 -7.64
N ALA A 925 -7.11 -38.86 -7.11
CA ALA A 925 -7.45 -37.46 -7.35
C ALA A 925 -6.19 -36.58 -7.33
N CYS A 926 -6.20 -35.52 -8.13
CA CYS A 926 -5.21 -34.45 -8.09
C CYS A 926 -5.89 -33.14 -7.67
N LEU A 927 -5.43 -32.56 -6.59
CA LEU A 927 -5.90 -31.25 -6.12
C LEU A 927 -4.93 -30.17 -6.60
N VAL A 928 -5.42 -29.12 -7.24
CA VAL A 928 -4.61 -27.98 -7.68
C VAL A 928 -5.11 -26.73 -6.94
N PHE A 929 -4.20 -26.09 -6.20
CA PHE A 929 -4.48 -24.89 -5.42
C PHE A 929 -3.82 -23.68 -6.08
N ILE A 930 -4.63 -22.70 -6.44
CA ILE A 930 -4.22 -21.40 -6.97
C ILE A 930 -4.94 -20.30 -6.21
N ASN A 931 -4.48 -19.07 -6.33
CA ASN A 931 -5.17 -17.93 -5.73
C ASN A 931 -5.19 -16.69 -6.61
N ALA A 932 -6.04 -15.74 -6.24
CA ALA A 932 -6.11 -14.41 -6.82
C ALA A 932 -6.11 -13.39 -5.66
N ILE A 933 -4.98 -12.71 -5.45
CA ILE A 933 -4.83 -11.72 -4.38
C ILE A 933 -5.35 -10.34 -4.83
N ALA A 934 -5.88 -9.58 -3.88
CA ALA A 934 -6.30 -8.19 -4.08
C ALA A 934 -5.93 -7.39 -2.83
N THR A 935 -5.62 -6.11 -2.99
CA THR A 935 -5.17 -5.27 -1.89
C THR A 935 -5.58 -3.81 -2.05
N GLU A 936 -5.74 -3.14 -0.91
CA GLU A 936 -5.87 -1.70 -0.85
C GLU A 936 -4.70 -0.96 -1.55
N GLY A 937 -5.04 0.10 -2.26
CA GLY A 937 -4.11 0.98 -2.96
C GLY A 937 -3.69 0.47 -4.34
N TRP A 938 -4.21 -0.67 -4.80
CA TRP A 938 -3.93 -1.21 -6.13
C TRP A 938 -5.10 -2.04 -6.66
N ASP A 939 -5.65 -1.65 -7.80
CA ASP A 939 -6.58 -2.49 -8.55
C ASP A 939 -5.81 -3.54 -9.35
N ARG A 940 -6.41 -4.73 -9.50
CA ARG A 940 -5.77 -5.84 -10.21
C ARG A 940 -5.60 -5.53 -11.69
N GLU A 941 -4.55 -6.07 -12.29
CA GLU A 941 -4.27 -5.92 -13.72
C GLU A 941 -5.10 -6.84 -14.63
N GLY A 942 -5.79 -7.82 -14.05
CA GLY A 942 -6.52 -8.83 -14.80
C GLY A 942 -7.35 -9.75 -13.93
N LEU A 943 -8.16 -10.57 -14.59
CA LEU A 943 -8.98 -11.59 -13.94
C LEU A 943 -8.44 -13.01 -14.08
N HIS A 944 -7.25 -13.17 -14.66
CA HIS A 944 -6.54 -14.43 -14.79
C HIS A 944 -5.02 -14.22 -14.93
N ASP A 945 -4.25 -15.28 -14.77
CA ASP A 945 -2.79 -15.28 -14.92
C ASP A 945 -2.29 -16.57 -15.57
N ASP A 946 -1.28 -16.44 -16.44
CA ASP A 946 -0.77 -17.53 -17.27
C ASP A 946 -0.08 -18.64 -16.45
N PHE A 947 0.51 -18.29 -15.31
CA PHE A 947 1.22 -19.26 -14.49
C PHE A 947 0.23 -20.24 -13.83
N SER A 948 -0.79 -19.71 -13.16
CA SER A 948 -1.80 -20.51 -12.47
C SER A 948 -2.66 -21.29 -13.46
N ASP A 949 -3.08 -20.66 -14.56
CA ASP A 949 -3.86 -21.34 -15.60
C ASP A 949 -3.03 -22.43 -16.28
N GLY A 950 -1.74 -22.17 -16.52
CA GLY A 950 -0.81 -23.15 -17.07
C GLY A 950 -0.57 -24.33 -16.12
N LEU A 951 -0.41 -24.08 -14.82
CA LEU A 951 -0.30 -25.13 -13.79
C LEU A 951 -1.53 -26.05 -13.82
N VAL A 952 -2.74 -25.47 -13.80
CA VAL A 952 -3.99 -26.24 -13.86
C VAL A 952 -4.05 -27.11 -15.10
N LYS A 953 -3.75 -26.55 -16.28
CA LYS A 953 -3.71 -27.30 -17.55
C LYS A 953 -2.67 -28.41 -17.55
N ASN A 954 -1.47 -28.13 -17.04
CA ASN A 954 -0.38 -29.10 -17.00
C ASN A 954 -0.73 -30.29 -16.12
N VAL A 955 -1.32 -30.07 -14.93
CA VAL A 955 -1.78 -31.16 -14.07
C VAL A 955 -2.94 -31.91 -14.73
N ALA A 956 -3.95 -31.20 -15.24
CA ALA A 956 -5.12 -31.81 -15.89
C ALA A 956 -4.75 -32.66 -17.12
N SER A 957 -3.67 -32.32 -17.83
CA SER A 957 -3.16 -33.12 -18.95
C SER A 957 -2.57 -34.48 -18.53
N LYS A 958 -2.22 -34.65 -17.25
CA LYS A 958 -1.59 -35.86 -16.69
C LYS A 958 -2.45 -36.57 -15.63
N CYS A 959 -3.52 -35.94 -15.15
CA CYS A 959 -4.41 -36.48 -14.12
C CYS A 959 -5.87 -36.40 -14.54
N ALA A 960 -6.54 -37.56 -14.68
CA ALA A 960 -7.91 -37.65 -15.17
C ALA A 960 -8.98 -37.13 -14.19
N ASN A 961 -8.66 -37.04 -12.89
CA ASN A 961 -9.54 -36.54 -11.85
C ASN A 961 -8.89 -35.35 -11.15
N THR A 962 -8.90 -34.20 -11.83
CA THR A 962 -8.31 -32.94 -11.34
C THR A 962 -9.40 -32.07 -10.71
N ILE A 963 -9.17 -31.67 -9.46
CA ILE A 963 -10.04 -30.79 -8.70
C ILE A 963 -9.29 -29.49 -8.43
N VAL A 964 -9.84 -28.37 -8.86
CA VAL A 964 -9.22 -27.05 -8.72
C VAL A 964 -9.86 -26.29 -7.57
N VAL A 965 -9.03 -25.72 -6.68
CA VAL A 965 -9.47 -24.87 -5.57
C VAL A 965 -8.84 -23.50 -5.73
N ILE A 966 -9.66 -22.45 -5.70
CA ILE A 966 -9.22 -21.07 -5.89
C ILE A 966 -9.52 -20.25 -4.63
N HIS A 967 -8.50 -19.85 -3.89
CA HIS A 967 -8.66 -18.79 -2.89
C HIS A 967 -8.66 -17.43 -3.59
N ALA A 968 -9.81 -16.78 -3.68
CA ALA A 968 -10.01 -15.61 -4.53
C ALA A 968 -10.48 -14.39 -3.74
N ALA A 969 -9.66 -13.35 -3.70
CA ALA A 969 -10.00 -12.03 -3.16
C ALA A 969 -10.79 -11.18 -4.19
N GLY A 970 -11.77 -11.79 -4.87
CA GLY A 970 -12.55 -11.17 -5.93
C GLY A 970 -12.80 -12.12 -7.11
N VAL A 971 -13.22 -11.58 -8.24
CA VAL A 971 -13.51 -12.37 -9.46
C VAL A 971 -12.23 -13.03 -9.99
N ARG A 972 -12.30 -14.33 -10.32
CA ARG A 972 -11.24 -15.07 -11.03
C ARG A 972 -11.90 -15.84 -12.17
N LEU A 973 -11.55 -15.50 -13.42
CA LEU A 973 -12.07 -16.23 -14.58
C LEU A 973 -11.49 -17.64 -14.61
N VAL A 974 -12.25 -18.57 -15.17
CA VAL A 974 -11.87 -20.00 -15.22
C VAL A 974 -11.98 -20.60 -16.63
N ASP A 975 -12.54 -19.86 -17.59
CA ASP A 975 -12.81 -20.32 -18.97
C ASP A 975 -11.57 -20.81 -19.72
N GLN A 976 -10.39 -20.38 -19.28
CA GLN A 976 -9.10 -20.77 -19.79
C GLN A 976 -8.88 -22.29 -19.66
N TRP A 977 -9.50 -22.96 -18.68
CA TRP A 977 -9.28 -24.38 -18.40
C TRP A 977 -10.52 -25.16 -17.94
N ILE A 978 -11.59 -24.51 -17.46
CA ILE A 978 -12.75 -25.18 -16.82
C ILE A 978 -13.42 -26.28 -17.67
N GLU A 979 -13.34 -26.17 -19.00
CA GLU A 979 -13.90 -27.15 -19.95
C GLU A 979 -12.98 -28.35 -20.22
N HIS A 980 -11.77 -28.36 -19.66
CA HIS A 980 -10.88 -29.50 -19.81
C HIS A 980 -11.53 -30.76 -19.21
N PRO A 981 -11.63 -31.89 -19.95
CA PRO A 981 -12.44 -33.04 -19.56
C PRO A 981 -11.96 -33.71 -18.26
N ASN A 982 -10.67 -33.58 -17.95
CA ASN A 982 -10.08 -34.11 -16.73
C ASN A 982 -10.24 -33.19 -15.51
N ILE A 983 -10.80 -31.99 -15.67
CA ILE A 983 -11.12 -31.12 -14.53
C ILE A 983 -12.54 -31.48 -14.09
N THR A 984 -12.62 -32.29 -13.06
CA THR A 984 -13.86 -32.92 -12.59
C THR A 984 -14.57 -32.08 -11.55
N ALA A 985 -13.87 -31.26 -10.78
CA ALA A 985 -14.52 -30.30 -9.89
C ALA A 985 -13.75 -28.98 -9.77
N THR A 986 -14.46 -27.91 -9.42
CA THR A 986 -13.87 -26.59 -9.19
C THR A 986 -14.59 -25.90 -8.05
N ILE A 987 -13.80 -25.37 -7.10
CA ILE A 987 -14.27 -24.73 -5.88
C ILE A 987 -13.70 -23.30 -5.82
N ILE A 988 -14.58 -22.31 -5.71
CA ILE A 988 -14.19 -20.94 -5.37
C ILE A 988 -14.24 -20.83 -3.84
N ALA A 989 -13.06 -20.87 -3.22
CA ALA A 989 -12.89 -20.87 -1.76
C ALA A 989 -12.91 -19.47 -1.15
N HIS A 990 -12.83 -18.41 -1.97
CA HIS A 990 -12.73 -17.02 -1.52
C HIS A 990 -11.63 -16.84 -0.46
N LEU A 991 -11.95 -16.20 0.68
CA LEU A 991 -11.02 -15.91 1.78
C LEU A 991 -11.61 -16.41 3.12
N PRO A 992 -11.38 -17.67 3.50
CA PRO A 992 -12.08 -18.37 4.58
C PRO A 992 -11.57 -18.05 6.00
N GLY A 993 -10.54 -17.21 6.16
CA GLY A 993 -9.90 -17.00 7.47
C GLY A 993 -9.01 -18.18 7.89
N GLN A 994 -8.70 -18.28 9.19
CA GLN A 994 -7.67 -19.20 9.72
C GLN A 994 -7.94 -20.70 9.50
N ASP A 995 -9.19 -21.07 9.21
CA ASP A 995 -9.66 -22.47 9.16
C ASP A 995 -9.79 -23.05 7.75
N SER A 996 -9.14 -22.42 6.76
CA SER A 996 -9.16 -22.78 5.34
C SER A 996 -9.13 -24.30 5.08
N GLY A 997 -8.07 -24.98 5.53
CA GLY A 997 -7.80 -26.38 5.22
C GLY A 997 -8.78 -27.34 5.87
N ARG A 998 -9.09 -27.19 7.16
CA ARG A 998 -10.09 -28.05 7.84
C ARG A 998 -11.50 -27.86 7.29
N ALA A 999 -11.90 -26.64 6.96
CA ALA A 999 -13.19 -26.36 6.35
C ALA A 999 -13.31 -27.03 4.97
N LEU A 1000 -12.31 -26.84 4.12
CA LEU A 1000 -12.25 -27.47 2.80
C LEU A 1000 -12.29 -29.00 2.89
N LEU A 1001 -11.53 -29.60 3.82
CA LEU A 1001 -11.48 -31.04 3.97
C LEU A 1001 -12.85 -31.63 4.33
N LYS A 1002 -13.62 -30.96 5.20
CA LYS A 1002 -15.00 -31.38 5.52
C LYS A 1002 -15.89 -31.43 4.29
N LEU A 1003 -15.76 -30.44 3.41
CA LEU A 1003 -16.49 -30.39 2.15
C LEU A 1003 -16.04 -31.49 1.19
N LEU A 1004 -14.73 -31.66 0.97
CA LEU A 1004 -14.20 -32.67 0.05
C LEU A 1004 -14.62 -34.10 0.42
N TYR A 1005 -14.73 -34.40 1.72
CA TYR A 1005 -15.14 -35.71 2.22
C TYR A 1005 -16.64 -35.85 2.50
N GLY A 1006 -17.43 -34.81 2.24
CA GLY A 1006 -18.89 -34.84 2.47
C GLY A 1006 -19.30 -34.88 3.94
N GLU A 1007 -18.41 -34.49 4.85
CA GLU A 1007 -18.74 -34.26 6.26
C GLU A 1007 -19.52 -32.94 6.45
N ALA A 1008 -19.35 -32.02 5.50
CA ALA A 1008 -20.18 -30.85 5.30
C ALA A 1008 -20.66 -30.82 3.83
N ASN A 1009 -21.78 -30.16 3.59
CA ASN A 1009 -22.31 -29.97 2.24
C ASN A 1009 -21.97 -28.56 1.74
N PHE A 1010 -21.65 -28.44 0.45
CA PHE A 1010 -21.56 -27.13 -0.18
C PHE A 1010 -22.92 -26.43 -0.13
N SER A 1011 -22.91 -25.22 0.39
CA SER A 1011 -24.09 -24.35 0.51
C SER A 1011 -23.81 -22.90 0.10
N GLY A 1012 -22.57 -22.57 -0.23
CA GLY A 1012 -22.20 -21.24 -0.70
C GLY A 1012 -22.73 -20.99 -2.11
N LYS A 1013 -23.03 -19.72 -2.41
CA LYS A 1013 -23.46 -19.23 -3.72
C LYS A 1013 -22.65 -17.98 -4.08
N LEU A 1014 -22.28 -17.79 -5.34
CA LEU A 1014 -21.46 -16.66 -5.77
C LEU A 1014 -22.12 -15.32 -5.42
N PRO A 1015 -21.44 -14.40 -4.72
CA PRO A 1015 -21.96 -13.07 -4.41
C PRO A 1015 -21.65 -12.04 -5.52
N TYR A 1016 -21.20 -12.51 -6.69
CA TYR A 1016 -20.87 -11.77 -7.91
C TYR A 1016 -20.99 -12.68 -9.13
N THR A 1017 -20.99 -12.11 -10.34
CA THR A 1017 -21.02 -12.89 -11.59
C THR A 1017 -19.59 -13.26 -12.02
N ILE A 1018 -19.37 -14.51 -12.45
CA ILE A 1018 -18.15 -14.92 -13.16
C ILE A 1018 -18.45 -14.97 -14.66
N ALA A 1019 -17.83 -14.08 -15.41
CA ALA A 1019 -17.96 -14.00 -16.86
C ALA A 1019 -17.24 -15.13 -17.60
N LYS A 1020 -17.49 -15.25 -18.90
CA LYS A 1020 -16.65 -16.08 -19.78
C LYS A 1020 -15.41 -15.31 -20.24
N ASN A 1021 -15.60 -14.03 -20.55
CA ASN A 1021 -14.54 -13.12 -20.97
C ASN A 1021 -14.58 -11.82 -20.17
N GLU A 1022 -13.44 -11.18 -20.04
CA GLU A 1022 -13.31 -9.88 -19.37
C GLU A 1022 -14.19 -8.79 -20.04
N SER A 1023 -14.35 -8.88 -21.36
CA SER A 1023 -15.18 -7.97 -22.16
C SER A 1023 -16.68 -8.04 -21.88
N ASP A 1024 -17.15 -9.09 -21.19
CA ASP A 1024 -18.56 -9.28 -20.88
C ASP A 1024 -19.03 -8.33 -19.76
N TYR A 1025 -18.10 -7.85 -18.91
CA TYR A 1025 -18.40 -6.85 -17.89
C TYR A 1025 -18.67 -5.48 -18.53
N SER A 1026 -19.74 -4.81 -18.09
CA SER A 1026 -20.09 -3.46 -18.57
C SER A 1026 -19.01 -2.42 -18.23
N VAL A 1027 -18.39 -2.57 -17.06
CA VAL A 1027 -17.25 -1.80 -16.59
C VAL A 1027 -16.17 -2.79 -16.17
N TYR A 1028 -15.15 -2.94 -17.00
CA TYR A 1028 -14.05 -3.85 -16.72
C TYR A 1028 -12.89 -3.16 -15.98
N ALA A 1029 -12.33 -2.11 -16.57
CA ALA A 1029 -11.14 -1.44 -16.05
C ALA A 1029 -11.48 -0.26 -15.11
N PRO A 1030 -10.62 0.03 -14.12
CA PRO A 1030 -10.72 1.27 -13.36
C PRO A 1030 -10.52 2.49 -14.27
N CYS A 1031 -11.13 3.61 -13.91
CA CYS A 1031 -10.93 4.88 -14.60
C CYS A 1031 -9.49 5.36 -14.37
N THR A 1032 -8.89 5.92 -15.42
CA THR A 1032 -7.53 6.46 -15.40
C THR A 1032 -7.53 7.90 -15.92
N ARG A 1033 -6.36 8.52 -15.99
CA ARG A 1033 -6.19 9.88 -16.52
C ARG A 1033 -6.49 9.89 -18.02
N SER A 1034 -7.21 10.91 -18.50
CA SER A 1034 -7.54 11.03 -19.92
C SER A 1034 -6.29 11.29 -20.78
N SER A 1035 -5.26 11.91 -20.20
CA SER A 1035 -3.96 12.14 -20.83
C SER A 1035 -2.85 12.32 -19.77
N GLY A 1036 -1.58 12.27 -20.18
CA GLY A 1036 -0.43 12.40 -19.27
C GLY A 1036 -0.30 13.75 -18.56
N ASP A 1037 -1.02 14.79 -19.01
CA ASP A 1037 -1.07 16.12 -18.41
C ASP A 1037 -2.36 16.37 -17.61
N ASP A 1038 -3.31 15.43 -17.61
CA ASP A 1038 -4.59 15.54 -16.91
C ASP A 1038 -4.38 15.46 -15.38
N THR A 1039 -4.62 16.55 -14.67
CA THR A 1039 -4.49 16.61 -13.20
C THR A 1039 -5.83 16.40 -12.48
N ASP A 1040 -6.92 16.17 -13.22
CA ASP A 1040 -8.29 16.18 -12.71
C ASP A 1040 -9.08 14.96 -13.23
N PRO A 1041 -8.69 13.73 -12.86
CA PRO A 1041 -9.28 12.51 -13.41
C PRO A 1041 -10.77 12.37 -13.08
N GLN A 1042 -11.57 12.10 -14.12
CA GLN A 1042 -13.03 11.90 -14.06
C GLN A 1042 -13.42 10.45 -14.34
N CYS A 1043 -14.49 9.98 -13.71
CA CYS A 1043 -15.02 8.64 -13.89
C CYS A 1043 -16.55 8.71 -13.91
N ASP A 1044 -17.12 8.77 -15.11
CA ASP A 1044 -18.57 8.88 -15.29
C ASP A 1044 -19.24 7.51 -15.16
N PHE A 1045 -20.17 7.38 -14.20
CA PHE A 1045 -20.92 6.16 -13.93
C PHE A 1045 -22.13 6.06 -14.87
N THR A 1046 -21.86 6.14 -16.17
CA THR A 1046 -22.89 6.16 -17.25
C THR A 1046 -23.70 4.87 -17.34
N GLU A 1047 -23.19 3.77 -16.78
CA GLU A 1047 -23.91 2.50 -16.68
C GLU A 1047 -25.09 2.55 -15.70
N GLY A 1048 -25.12 3.54 -14.81
CA GLY A 1048 -26.14 3.69 -13.79
C GLY A 1048 -26.28 2.44 -12.91
N VAL A 1049 -27.52 1.97 -12.72
CA VAL A 1049 -27.83 0.77 -11.92
C VAL A 1049 -27.56 -0.57 -12.64
N TYR A 1050 -27.03 -0.54 -13.87
CA TYR A 1050 -26.77 -1.73 -14.70
C TYR A 1050 -25.33 -2.23 -14.55
N LEU A 1051 -25.05 -2.77 -13.37
CA LEU A 1051 -23.78 -3.40 -12.99
C LEU A 1051 -23.96 -4.91 -12.72
N ASP A 1052 -22.86 -5.67 -12.82
CA ASP A 1052 -22.82 -7.14 -12.63
C ASP A 1052 -24.03 -7.85 -13.27
N TYR A 1053 -24.74 -8.73 -12.54
CA TYR A 1053 -25.85 -9.53 -13.09
C TYR A 1053 -26.97 -8.69 -13.70
N ARG A 1054 -27.19 -7.45 -13.22
CA ARG A 1054 -28.19 -6.54 -13.81
C ARG A 1054 -27.80 -6.14 -15.22
N ALA A 1055 -26.50 -5.93 -15.46
CA ALA A 1055 -25.94 -5.64 -16.79
C ALA A 1055 -26.01 -6.87 -17.70
N PHE A 1056 -25.60 -8.04 -17.18
CA PHE A 1056 -25.62 -9.30 -17.93
C PHE A 1056 -27.04 -9.67 -18.35
N ASP A 1057 -28.03 -9.48 -17.47
CA ASP A 1057 -29.43 -9.76 -17.76
C ASP A 1057 -30.04 -8.74 -18.72
N ALA A 1058 -29.72 -7.46 -18.59
CA ALA A 1058 -30.21 -6.42 -19.50
C ALA A 1058 -29.68 -6.57 -20.93
N LYS A 1059 -28.46 -7.09 -21.08
CA LYS A 1059 -27.80 -7.32 -22.37
C LYS A 1059 -27.93 -8.76 -22.88
N ASP A 1060 -28.62 -9.63 -22.14
CA ASP A 1060 -28.74 -11.08 -22.43
C ASP A 1060 -27.38 -11.78 -22.65
N ILE A 1061 -26.35 -11.38 -21.89
CA ILE A 1061 -25.02 -12.00 -21.93
C ILE A 1061 -25.05 -13.23 -21.04
N ALA A 1062 -24.61 -14.38 -21.55
CA ALA A 1062 -24.53 -15.63 -20.77
C ALA A 1062 -23.22 -15.66 -19.95
N PRO A 1063 -23.27 -15.57 -18.61
CA PRO A 1063 -22.08 -15.72 -17.78
C PRO A 1063 -21.58 -17.16 -17.80
N ARG A 1064 -20.36 -17.36 -17.28
CA ARG A 1064 -19.86 -18.70 -16.97
C ARG A 1064 -20.61 -19.26 -15.76
N PHE A 1065 -20.68 -18.47 -14.70
CA PHE A 1065 -21.49 -18.72 -13.52
C PHE A 1065 -22.16 -17.42 -13.09
N GLU A 1066 -23.49 -17.42 -13.02
CA GLU A 1066 -24.28 -16.25 -12.68
C GLU A 1066 -24.21 -15.89 -11.18
N PHE A 1067 -24.58 -14.65 -10.87
CA PHE A 1067 -24.82 -14.22 -9.49
C PHE A 1067 -25.80 -15.18 -8.77
N GLY A 1068 -25.46 -15.57 -7.55
CA GLY A 1068 -26.23 -16.52 -6.74
C GLY A 1068 -26.09 -17.97 -7.16
N TYR A 1069 -25.17 -18.33 -8.07
CA TYR A 1069 -24.92 -19.72 -8.48
C TYR A 1069 -24.03 -20.47 -7.48
N GLY A 1070 -24.32 -21.76 -7.29
CA GLY A 1070 -23.48 -22.68 -6.51
C GLY A 1070 -24.16 -24.04 -6.35
N LEU A 1071 -23.39 -25.11 -6.55
CA LEU A 1071 -23.84 -26.49 -6.46
C LEU A 1071 -23.87 -26.98 -5.01
N SER A 1072 -24.70 -28.00 -4.78
CA SER A 1072 -24.78 -28.76 -3.54
C SER A 1072 -24.58 -30.26 -3.85
N TYR A 1073 -24.27 -31.07 -2.83
CA TYR A 1073 -24.33 -32.53 -2.93
C TYR A 1073 -25.75 -33.09 -2.94
N THR A 1074 -26.75 -32.24 -2.73
CA THR A 1074 -28.16 -32.59 -2.89
C THR A 1074 -28.83 -31.65 -3.90
N THR A 1075 -30.10 -31.88 -4.17
CA THR A 1075 -30.93 -31.04 -5.05
C THR A 1075 -32.17 -30.57 -4.33
N PHE A 1076 -32.71 -29.43 -4.75
CA PHE A 1076 -33.87 -28.82 -4.11
C PHE A 1076 -34.98 -28.55 -5.13
N GLY A 1077 -36.20 -28.94 -4.77
CA GLY A 1077 -37.43 -28.61 -5.47
C GLY A 1077 -38.08 -27.36 -4.90
N TYR A 1078 -38.67 -26.54 -5.77
CA TYR A 1078 -39.38 -25.31 -5.41
C TYR A 1078 -40.84 -25.45 -5.83
N SER A 1079 -41.77 -25.11 -4.94
CA SER A 1079 -43.21 -25.20 -5.21
C SER A 1079 -44.01 -24.15 -4.43
N SER A 1080 -45.33 -24.14 -4.66
CA SER A 1080 -46.29 -23.42 -3.81
C SER A 1080 -46.02 -21.91 -3.63
N LEU A 1081 -45.70 -21.22 -4.74
CA LEU A 1081 -45.55 -19.76 -4.71
C LEU A 1081 -46.87 -19.09 -4.28
N SER A 1082 -46.80 -18.23 -3.27
CA SER A 1082 -47.92 -17.40 -2.81
C SER A 1082 -47.45 -15.97 -2.59
N ILE A 1083 -48.22 -15.01 -3.11
CA ILE A 1083 -47.94 -13.58 -3.05
C ILE A 1083 -49.12 -12.92 -2.34
N ARG A 1084 -48.85 -12.21 -1.24
CA ARG A 1084 -49.86 -11.47 -0.47
C ARG A 1084 -49.45 -10.01 -0.37
N ALA A 1085 -50.19 -9.12 -1.02
CA ALA A 1085 -49.99 -7.68 -0.94
C ALA A 1085 -50.91 -7.03 0.11
N SER A 1086 -50.38 -6.03 0.81
CA SER A 1086 -51.13 -5.15 1.69
C SER A 1086 -51.95 -4.14 0.87
N LYS A 1087 -53.05 -3.64 1.43
CA LYS A 1087 -53.81 -2.52 0.86
C LYS A 1087 -52.99 -1.22 0.78
N SER A 1088 -51.91 -1.12 1.54
CA SER A 1088 -50.98 0.02 1.52
C SER A 1088 -50.02 0.01 0.32
N LEU A 1089 -50.09 -1.01 -0.55
CA LEU A 1089 -49.30 -1.08 -1.78
C LEU A 1089 -50.10 -0.52 -2.96
N HIS A 1090 -49.94 0.77 -3.21
CA HIS A 1090 -50.52 1.52 -4.32
C HIS A 1090 -49.48 2.53 -4.83
N SER A 1091 -49.68 3.08 -6.03
CA SER A 1091 -48.76 4.09 -6.56
C SER A 1091 -48.76 5.34 -5.69
N SER A 1092 -47.58 5.73 -5.19
CA SER A 1092 -47.47 6.75 -4.16
C SER A 1092 -46.03 7.21 -3.95
N LYS A 1093 -45.86 8.41 -3.39
CA LYS A 1093 -44.57 9.03 -3.07
C LYS A 1093 -44.35 9.01 -1.56
N TRP A 1094 -43.13 8.67 -1.13
CA TRP A 1094 -42.80 8.62 0.30
C TRP A 1094 -41.34 8.96 0.58
N SER A 1095 -41.08 9.24 1.85
CA SER A 1095 -39.74 9.43 2.42
C SER A 1095 -39.71 8.97 3.88
N GLY A 1096 -38.50 8.88 4.44
CA GLY A 1096 -38.27 8.55 5.85
C GLY A 1096 -38.74 7.14 6.25
N ASP A 1097 -39.15 6.99 7.51
CA ASP A 1097 -39.40 5.69 8.16
C ASP A 1097 -40.46 4.83 7.44
N SER A 1098 -41.35 5.45 6.68
CA SER A 1098 -42.38 4.74 5.92
C SER A 1098 -41.82 3.80 4.85
N LEU A 1099 -40.56 4.02 4.40
CA LEU A 1099 -39.85 3.15 3.45
C LEU A 1099 -39.72 1.70 3.95
N TRP A 1100 -39.58 1.54 5.27
CA TRP A 1100 -39.38 0.24 5.93
C TRP A 1100 -40.69 -0.48 6.24
N GLN A 1101 -41.83 0.15 5.95
CA GLN A 1101 -43.13 -0.49 6.13
C GLN A 1101 -43.24 -1.72 5.23
N HIS A 1102 -43.54 -2.87 5.83
CA HIS A 1102 -43.85 -4.10 5.12
C HIS A 1102 -45.17 -3.97 4.34
N VAL A 1103 -45.13 -4.28 3.04
CA VAL A 1103 -46.28 -4.11 2.13
C VAL A 1103 -46.59 -5.33 1.27
N ALA A 1104 -45.68 -6.31 1.17
CA ALA A 1104 -46.01 -7.59 0.53
C ALA A 1104 -45.20 -8.74 1.12
N THR A 1105 -45.85 -9.89 1.31
CA THR A 1105 -45.17 -11.14 1.68
C THR A 1105 -45.19 -12.10 0.49
N VAL A 1106 -44.03 -12.64 0.14
CA VAL A 1106 -43.91 -13.73 -0.83
C VAL A 1106 -43.45 -14.98 -0.08
N THR A 1107 -44.09 -16.12 -0.35
CA THR A 1107 -43.72 -17.41 0.23
C THR A 1107 -43.53 -18.45 -0.85
N ALA A 1108 -42.58 -19.37 -0.65
CA ALA A 1108 -42.38 -20.55 -1.49
C ALA A 1108 -42.00 -21.74 -0.61
N THR A 1109 -42.36 -22.96 -1.04
CA THR A 1109 -41.95 -24.19 -0.36
C THR A 1109 -40.73 -24.77 -1.04
N ILE A 1110 -39.69 -25.02 -0.26
CA ILE A 1110 -38.45 -25.66 -0.69
C ILE A 1110 -38.40 -27.06 -0.13
N THR A 1111 -38.10 -28.04 -0.97
CA THR A 1111 -38.00 -29.46 -0.59
C THR A 1111 -36.63 -29.97 -0.96
N ASN A 1112 -35.92 -30.62 -0.05
CA ASN A 1112 -34.71 -31.34 -0.41
C ASN A 1112 -35.09 -32.63 -1.16
N SER A 1113 -34.95 -32.60 -2.49
CA SER A 1113 -35.33 -33.71 -3.37
C SER A 1113 -34.24 -34.77 -3.53
N GLY A 1114 -33.04 -34.55 -2.98
CA GLY A 1114 -31.95 -35.51 -3.05
C GLY A 1114 -31.89 -36.46 -1.86
N SER A 1115 -30.70 -37.05 -1.66
CA SER A 1115 -30.47 -38.16 -0.73
C SER A 1115 -29.61 -37.81 0.49
N VAL A 1116 -29.09 -36.59 0.58
CA VAL A 1116 -28.26 -36.13 1.70
C VAL A 1116 -28.79 -34.79 2.23
N SER A 1117 -28.57 -34.52 3.51
CA SER A 1117 -28.89 -33.21 4.08
C SER A 1117 -28.05 -32.12 3.42
N GLY A 1118 -28.63 -30.93 3.26
CA GLY A 1118 -27.93 -29.80 2.68
C GLY A 1118 -28.69 -28.51 2.93
N SER A 1119 -27.97 -27.39 2.84
CA SER A 1119 -28.59 -26.07 2.94
C SER A 1119 -28.79 -25.46 1.56
N GLU A 1120 -29.95 -24.85 1.34
CA GLU A 1120 -30.29 -24.12 0.10
C GLU A 1120 -30.49 -22.65 0.40
N VAL A 1121 -30.09 -21.80 -0.55
CA VAL A 1121 -30.30 -20.35 -0.49
C VAL A 1121 -31.40 -20.02 -1.49
N ALA A 1122 -32.64 -19.92 -1.01
CA ALA A 1122 -33.76 -19.47 -1.82
C ALA A 1122 -33.67 -17.96 -2.05
N GLN A 1123 -33.65 -17.53 -3.31
CA GLN A 1123 -33.46 -16.13 -3.71
C GLN A 1123 -34.74 -15.58 -4.34
N LEU A 1124 -35.12 -14.36 -3.98
CA LEU A 1124 -36.24 -13.62 -4.54
C LEU A 1124 -35.75 -12.39 -5.28
N TYR A 1125 -36.18 -12.26 -6.53
CA TYR A 1125 -35.93 -11.10 -7.38
C TYR A 1125 -37.23 -10.42 -7.78
N LEU A 1126 -37.20 -9.09 -7.84
CA LEU A 1126 -38.28 -8.27 -8.41
C LEU A 1126 -37.87 -7.73 -9.78
N GLY A 1127 -38.78 -7.85 -10.75
CA GLY A 1127 -38.76 -7.09 -11.99
C GLY A 1127 -39.65 -5.87 -11.83
N ILE A 1128 -39.03 -4.72 -11.52
CA ILE A 1128 -39.70 -3.43 -11.36
C ILE A 1128 -39.92 -2.82 -12.76
N PRO A 1129 -41.09 -2.20 -13.04
CA PRO A 1129 -41.31 -1.50 -14.31
C PRO A 1129 -40.19 -0.50 -14.65
N ASN A 1130 -39.77 -0.45 -15.92
CA ASN A 1130 -38.76 0.48 -16.43
C ASN A 1130 -37.41 0.48 -15.67
N SER A 1131 -37.04 -0.65 -15.08
CA SER A 1131 -35.83 -0.85 -14.25
C SER A 1131 -35.05 -2.08 -14.73
N PRO A 1132 -33.90 -2.45 -14.12
CA PRO A 1132 -33.22 -3.70 -14.45
C PRO A 1132 -34.17 -4.92 -14.42
N PRO A 1133 -33.99 -5.92 -15.31
CA PRO A 1133 -34.95 -7.01 -15.47
C PRO A 1133 -35.27 -7.78 -14.18
N LYS A 1134 -34.27 -7.92 -13.32
CA LYS A 1134 -34.35 -8.57 -12.01
C LYS A 1134 -33.45 -7.83 -11.04
N GLN A 1135 -33.94 -7.61 -9.82
CA GLN A 1135 -33.19 -7.06 -8.71
C GLN A 1135 -33.44 -7.91 -7.47
N LEU A 1136 -32.38 -8.34 -6.78
CA LEU A 1136 -32.52 -9.12 -5.55
C LEU A 1136 -33.25 -8.29 -4.49
N ARG A 1137 -34.26 -8.89 -3.85
CA ARG A 1137 -35.07 -8.28 -2.77
C ARG A 1137 -35.40 -9.25 -1.63
N GLY A 1138 -34.80 -10.44 -1.66
CA GLY A 1138 -34.95 -11.41 -0.59
C GLY A 1138 -34.03 -12.60 -0.79
N PHE A 1139 -33.53 -13.13 0.31
CA PHE A 1139 -32.86 -14.42 0.35
C PHE A 1139 -33.14 -15.09 1.69
N ASN A 1140 -33.16 -16.42 1.71
CA ASN A 1140 -33.30 -17.19 2.93
C ASN A 1140 -32.52 -18.50 2.80
N LYS A 1141 -31.68 -18.80 3.79
CA LYS A 1141 -30.86 -20.00 3.84
C LYS A 1141 -31.46 -20.98 4.84
N ILE A 1142 -31.77 -22.19 4.37
CA ILE A 1142 -32.45 -23.21 5.16
C ILE A 1142 -31.71 -24.54 5.04
N LEU A 1143 -31.55 -25.25 6.16
CA LEU A 1143 -30.99 -26.60 6.20
C LEU A 1143 -32.13 -27.61 6.16
N LEU A 1144 -32.10 -28.53 5.19
CA LEU A 1144 -33.13 -29.55 5.03
C LEU A 1144 -32.54 -30.95 4.98
N SER A 1145 -33.14 -31.86 5.73
CA SER A 1145 -32.92 -33.30 5.62
C SER A 1145 -33.50 -33.84 4.31
N PRO A 1146 -33.09 -35.03 3.82
CA PRO A 1146 -33.67 -35.62 2.63
C PRO A 1146 -35.21 -35.71 2.72
N GLN A 1147 -35.89 -35.28 1.67
CA GLN A 1147 -37.37 -35.23 1.56
C GLN A 1147 -38.07 -34.25 2.50
N GLU A 1148 -37.34 -33.55 3.36
CA GLU A 1148 -37.88 -32.49 4.21
C GLU A 1148 -38.28 -31.28 3.36
N SER A 1149 -39.35 -30.60 3.77
CA SER A 1149 -39.85 -29.39 3.11
C SER A 1149 -40.08 -28.28 4.12
N GLU A 1150 -39.67 -27.06 3.77
CA GLU A 1150 -39.90 -25.86 4.58
C GLU A 1150 -40.44 -24.73 3.69
N THR A 1151 -41.28 -23.87 4.27
CA THR A 1151 -41.78 -22.68 3.58
C THR A 1151 -40.92 -21.47 3.91
N VAL A 1152 -40.18 -20.98 2.92
CA VAL A 1152 -39.43 -19.73 3.04
C VAL A 1152 -40.38 -18.55 2.87
N ARG A 1153 -40.12 -17.49 3.64
CA ARG A 1153 -40.87 -16.23 3.65
C ARG A 1153 -39.94 -15.08 3.32
N PHE A 1154 -40.39 -14.23 2.40
CA PHE A 1154 -39.73 -12.98 2.02
C PHE A 1154 -40.65 -11.82 2.35
N GLU A 1155 -40.13 -10.89 3.15
CA GLU A 1155 -40.86 -9.70 3.56
C GLU A 1155 -40.37 -8.50 2.75
N LEU A 1156 -41.29 -7.90 1.98
CA LEU A 1156 -40.98 -6.81 1.07
C LEU A 1156 -41.58 -5.50 1.58
N THR A 1157 -40.70 -4.52 1.70
CA THR A 1157 -40.98 -3.17 2.18
C THR A 1157 -41.41 -2.25 1.04
N LYS A 1158 -41.91 -1.05 1.36
CA LYS A 1158 -42.17 -0.02 0.35
C LYS A 1158 -40.92 0.30 -0.47
N ARG A 1159 -39.76 0.37 0.18
CA ARG A 1159 -38.47 0.62 -0.49
C ARG A 1159 -38.17 -0.43 -1.57
N ASP A 1160 -38.48 -1.70 -1.30
CA ASP A 1160 -38.20 -2.79 -2.24
C ASP A 1160 -38.96 -2.66 -3.57
N PHE A 1161 -40.16 -2.07 -3.55
CA PHE A 1161 -41.00 -1.78 -4.73
C PHE A 1161 -40.76 -0.41 -5.36
N SER A 1162 -39.96 0.44 -4.72
CA SER A 1162 -39.79 1.83 -5.11
C SER A 1162 -38.60 2.04 -6.05
N VAL A 1163 -38.68 3.13 -6.81
CA VAL A 1163 -37.57 3.72 -7.55
C VAL A 1163 -37.38 5.17 -7.07
N TRP A 1164 -36.19 5.72 -7.25
CA TRP A 1164 -35.90 7.11 -6.95
C TRP A 1164 -36.36 8.01 -8.11
N ASP A 1165 -37.23 8.98 -7.79
CA ASP A 1165 -37.66 10.02 -8.72
C ASP A 1165 -36.86 11.30 -8.50
N VAL A 1166 -35.92 11.57 -9.41
CA VAL A 1166 -34.99 12.70 -9.33
C VAL A 1166 -35.73 14.05 -9.28
N VAL A 1167 -36.84 14.20 -9.99
CA VAL A 1167 -37.57 15.48 -10.06
C VAL A 1167 -38.23 15.82 -8.72
N SER A 1168 -38.90 14.86 -8.10
CA SER A 1168 -39.56 15.08 -6.81
C SER A 1168 -38.69 14.79 -5.59
N GLN A 1169 -37.45 14.31 -5.78
CA GLN A 1169 -36.52 13.95 -4.71
C GLN A 1169 -37.19 13.01 -3.68
N SER A 1170 -37.85 11.96 -4.18
CA SER A 1170 -38.59 11.02 -3.34
C SER A 1170 -38.59 9.61 -3.93
N TRP A 1171 -38.83 8.62 -3.07
CA TRP A 1171 -39.06 7.25 -3.50
C TRP A 1171 -40.51 7.08 -3.97
N VAL A 1172 -40.66 6.46 -5.13
CA VAL A 1172 -41.95 6.30 -5.80
C VAL A 1172 -42.21 4.84 -6.13
N ILE A 1173 -43.37 4.35 -5.71
CA ILE A 1173 -43.92 3.08 -6.20
C ILE A 1173 -44.65 3.38 -7.51
N GLN A 1174 -44.17 2.80 -8.61
CA GLN A 1174 -44.74 3.03 -9.94
C GLN A 1174 -46.02 2.23 -10.13
N GLU A 1175 -46.96 2.77 -10.89
CA GLU A 1175 -48.06 1.96 -11.42
C GLU A 1175 -47.51 0.96 -12.46
N GLY A 1176 -47.97 -0.28 -12.40
CA GLY A 1176 -47.56 -1.29 -13.39
C GLY A 1176 -47.58 -2.72 -12.86
N GLU A 1177 -47.10 -3.63 -13.71
CA GLU A 1177 -46.91 -5.03 -13.36
C GLU A 1177 -45.49 -5.26 -12.83
N TYR A 1178 -45.39 -5.70 -11.58
CA TYR A 1178 -44.15 -6.13 -10.95
C TYR A 1178 -44.02 -7.63 -11.09
N LYS A 1179 -42.93 -8.09 -11.72
CA LYS A 1179 -42.64 -9.52 -11.84
C LYS A 1179 -41.92 -10.01 -10.58
N ILE A 1180 -42.28 -11.20 -10.12
CA ILE A 1180 -41.69 -11.84 -8.95
C ILE A 1180 -41.05 -13.14 -9.43
N PHE A 1181 -39.77 -13.32 -9.12
CA PHE A 1181 -39.00 -14.50 -9.47
C PHE A 1181 -38.44 -15.12 -8.19
N VAL A 1182 -38.68 -16.41 -7.98
CA VAL A 1182 -38.03 -17.18 -6.89
C VAL A 1182 -37.23 -18.30 -7.52
N GLY A 1183 -35.94 -18.37 -7.16
CA GLY A 1183 -34.99 -19.28 -7.78
C GLY A 1183 -33.88 -19.73 -6.85
N ALA A 1184 -33.02 -20.61 -7.38
CA ALA A 1184 -31.80 -21.07 -6.73
C ALA A 1184 -30.57 -20.21 -7.10
N SER A 1185 -30.69 -19.39 -8.15
CA SER A 1185 -29.72 -18.36 -8.56
C SER A 1185 -30.45 -17.25 -9.33
N SER A 1186 -29.73 -16.22 -9.78
CA SER A 1186 -30.30 -15.17 -10.65
C SER A 1186 -30.80 -15.68 -12.01
N ARG A 1187 -30.35 -16.86 -12.48
CA ARG A 1187 -30.78 -17.44 -13.78
C ARG A 1187 -31.46 -18.79 -13.67
N ASP A 1188 -31.33 -19.47 -12.53
CA ASP A 1188 -32.09 -20.68 -12.22
C ASP A 1188 -33.40 -20.32 -11.51
N ILE A 1189 -34.32 -19.71 -12.26
CA ILE A 1189 -35.64 -19.30 -11.77
C ILE A 1189 -36.61 -20.48 -11.83
N ARG A 1190 -37.10 -20.90 -10.67
CA ARG A 1190 -37.97 -22.08 -10.53
C ARG A 1190 -39.45 -21.72 -10.42
N LEU A 1191 -39.75 -20.55 -9.87
CA LEU A 1191 -41.11 -20.05 -9.68
C LEU A 1191 -41.21 -18.62 -10.17
N THR A 1192 -42.30 -18.30 -10.87
CA THR A 1192 -42.60 -16.94 -11.33
C THR A 1192 -44.02 -16.56 -10.94
N GLY A 1193 -44.21 -15.28 -10.65
CA GLY A 1193 -45.52 -14.68 -10.41
C GLY A 1193 -45.48 -13.20 -10.77
N SER A 1194 -46.61 -12.53 -10.63
CA SER A 1194 -46.66 -11.09 -10.79
C SER A 1194 -47.65 -10.46 -9.82
N LEU A 1195 -47.44 -9.16 -9.58
CA LEU A 1195 -48.27 -8.33 -8.74
C LEU A 1195 -48.53 -7.02 -9.50
N ARG A 1196 -49.79 -6.65 -9.67
CA ARG A 1196 -50.15 -5.38 -10.29
C ARG A 1196 -50.35 -4.32 -9.23
N VAL A 1197 -49.62 -3.22 -9.33
CA VAL A 1197 -49.83 -2.02 -8.53
C VAL A 1197 -50.67 -1.05 -9.34
N THR A 1198 -51.77 -0.56 -8.77
CA THR A 1198 -52.66 0.43 -9.39
C THR A 1198 -52.49 1.81 -8.74
N SER A 1199 -52.93 2.85 -9.43
CA SER A 1199 -53.26 4.12 -8.80
C SER A 1199 -54.44 3.93 -7.83
N ASP A 1200 -54.48 4.75 -6.78
CA ASP A 1200 -55.63 4.84 -5.86
C ASP A 1200 -56.86 5.48 -6.53
#